data_AF-A0A956JTB6-F1
#
_entry.id   AF-A0A956JTB6-F1
#
_cell.length_a   1.000
_cell.length_b   1.000
_cell.length_c   1.000
_cell.angle_alpha   90.00
_cell.angle_beta   90.00
_cell.angle_gamma   90.00
#
_symmetry.space_group_name_H-M   'P 1'
#
loop_
_entity.id
_entity.type
_entity.pdbx_description
1 polymer ?
#
loop_
_entity_poly.entity_id
_entity_poly.type
_entity_poly.pdbx_seq_one_letter_code
_entity_poly.pdbx_strand_id
1 'polypeptide(L)'
;MPSVLAIVSKAVFKKEARGLGVGDVYATSCYRSNNRGLEPLAEDGSSTLFLVTVPEGDTLWLVAELDAPTRGEEGWEAAANVAPIRDVSALVGQLVLATGKGLSAAPGKLGMSLQTPRVLAEGDVALLRGGESKSRSKSKTKTKTKTKTKTKAEVKAKAKAEVKVKAKAKAETKTKGKAKTEGKRATKVEGDARGVMEGLLGMWERTRDGRVAEAVGRFGEANEGEEAKALRATEKIAQGEWLAAAKRLDVVDRGALLPSLFRETARRVGERVDVMAKWGPDPRVVDALHAMLAQLPWISSGSRAAVWTRSFKLLKELGDPRTLAVAEAFDPAGIVSSWEGPAEWFGGQLERASKAIRARSVDKLSDEEATTVAAIVAALPDAAPSADEQSLDELYAAVAEAPDDDGVRLVLADKLKEIDDPRGELIELQYAKLNGKLGPAQRKREKQILKDHHEHLLGPLAPVAMKRGLVFERGFVRSVELKPNLHASNVEALASGHPLLSTIERILAPVGVVLSPAMRSLRDVTITHEWHLDDQPVDLIFRSERPLPFTSLEVYIRIRDEDSHRERGALLDAPHATRALPALETLSLDGVADAFVPMLLERALCRAVHTLRIGHPSAQAFSQLLAAARQREDTALRLLIAHWGDPTEPGWACALRVDRAADGAITGATVDVDAPPPGWQGSFGQLCDAAAKAVEAMVDLDPPRLEIRGSVRGDAERELFVTRMRNVLPAPDAAVVSI
;
A
#
# COMPACT_ATOMS: atom_id res chain seq x y z
N MET A 1 10.58 -38.92 -18.11
CA MET A 1 11.15 -38.03 -17.06
C MET A 1 10.65 -36.61 -17.31
N PRO A 2 10.43 -35.77 -16.28
CA PRO A 2 9.75 -34.49 -16.45
C PRO A 2 10.66 -33.44 -17.11
N SER A 3 10.43 -33.17 -18.39
CA SER A 3 10.92 -31.95 -19.05
C SER A 3 10.05 -30.76 -18.64
N VAL A 4 10.61 -29.56 -18.63
CA VAL A 4 9.90 -28.35 -18.21
C VAL A 4 9.91 -27.31 -19.33
N LEU A 5 8.79 -26.62 -19.49
CA LEU A 5 8.63 -25.45 -20.37
C LEU A 5 8.68 -24.18 -19.53
N ALA A 6 9.55 -23.24 -19.86
CA ALA A 6 9.69 -21.96 -19.16
C ALA A 6 9.71 -20.77 -20.14
N ILE A 7 9.22 -19.61 -19.69
CA ILE A 7 9.19 -18.40 -20.52
C ILE A 7 10.45 -17.55 -20.31
N VAL A 8 11.10 -17.19 -21.42
CA VAL A 8 12.02 -16.05 -21.48
C VAL A 8 11.18 -14.84 -21.83
N SER A 9 11.09 -13.88 -20.90
CA SER A 9 10.27 -12.69 -21.10
C SER A 9 10.68 -11.93 -22.38
N LYS A 10 9.72 -11.28 -23.04
CA LYS A 10 9.98 -10.50 -24.26
C LYS A 10 11.11 -9.48 -24.06
N ALA A 11 11.21 -8.86 -22.88
CA ALA A 11 12.26 -7.90 -22.56
C ALA A 11 13.64 -8.54 -22.48
N VAL A 12 13.75 -9.68 -21.78
CA VAL A 12 15.00 -10.45 -21.66
C VAL A 12 15.44 -10.98 -23.02
N PHE A 13 14.53 -11.59 -23.78
CA PHE A 13 14.84 -12.10 -25.12
C PHE A 13 15.30 -10.98 -26.07
N LYS A 14 14.62 -9.82 -26.08
CA LYS A 14 15.04 -8.68 -26.91
C LYS A 14 16.40 -8.09 -26.52
N LYS A 15 16.78 -8.19 -25.24
CA LYS A 15 18.08 -7.73 -24.73
C LYS A 15 19.20 -8.70 -25.11
N GLU A 16 18.98 -9.99 -24.92
CA GLU A 16 20.03 -11.03 -25.06
C GLU A 16 20.13 -11.64 -26.46
N ALA A 17 19.02 -11.67 -27.21
CA ALA A 17 18.92 -12.24 -28.55
C ALA A 17 18.60 -11.15 -29.60
N ARG A 18 19.17 -9.95 -29.44
CA ARG A 18 18.85 -8.78 -30.28
C ARG A 18 19.10 -9.09 -31.77
N GLY A 19 18.04 -9.04 -32.57
CA GLY A 19 18.11 -9.25 -34.02
C GLY A 19 17.92 -10.70 -34.47
N LEU A 20 17.77 -11.65 -33.55
CA LEU A 20 17.50 -13.06 -33.89
C LEU A 20 15.99 -13.28 -34.16
N GLY A 21 15.68 -14.07 -35.19
CA GLY A 21 14.33 -14.47 -35.59
C GLY A 21 14.18 -15.98 -35.76
N VAL A 22 13.03 -16.41 -36.28
CA VAL A 22 12.77 -17.83 -36.59
C VAL A 22 13.79 -18.33 -37.61
N GLY A 23 14.47 -19.42 -37.28
CA GLY A 23 15.58 -20.00 -38.05
C GLY A 23 16.97 -19.71 -37.48
N ASP A 24 17.13 -18.64 -36.69
CA ASP A 24 18.40 -18.31 -36.04
C ASP A 24 18.61 -19.11 -34.75
N VAL A 25 19.85 -19.25 -34.29
CA VAL A 25 20.19 -19.95 -33.04
C VAL A 25 20.43 -18.94 -31.93
N TYR A 26 19.60 -18.98 -30.88
CA TYR A 26 19.87 -18.27 -29.63
C TYR A 26 20.76 -19.16 -28.74
N ALA A 27 22.07 -18.92 -28.79
CA ALA A 27 23.11 -19.74 -28.15
C ALA A 27 23.22 -19.51 -26.63
N THR A 28 22.09 -19.52 -25.92
CA THR A 28 22.09 -19.45 -24.45
C THR A 28 22.52 -20.79 -23.84
N SER A 29 23.31 -20.73 -22.78
CA SER A 29 23.71 -21.87 -21.94
C SER A 29 23.09 -21.82 -20.53
N CYS A 30 22.32 -20.77 -20.21
CA CYS A 30 21.77 -20.58 -18.87
C CYS A 30 20.34 -20.03 -18.87
N TYR A 31 19.59 -20.36 -17.83
CA TYR A 31 18.28 -19.81 -17.54
C TYR A 31 18.19 -19.40 -16.05
N ARG A 32 18.16 -18.08 -15.81
CA ARG A 32 18.18 -17.49 -14.46
C ARG A 32 16.78 -17.45 -13.85
N SER A 33 16.46 -18.39 -12.97
CA SER A 33 15.19 -18.42 -12.25
C SER A 33 15.23 -19.34 -11.03
N ASN A 34 14.75 -18.84 -9.89
CA ASN A 34 14.55 -19.60 -8.66
C ASN A 34 13.11 -20.13 -8.50
N ASN A 35 12.35 -20.22 -9.58
CA ASN A 35 10.94 -20.64 -9.50
C ASN A 35 10.83 -22.13 -9.15
N ARG A 36 10.03 -22.44 -8.11
CA ARG A 36 9.79 -23.83 -7.64
C ARG A 36 9.20 -24.75 -8.70
N GLY A 37 8.57 -24.23 -9.74
CA GLY A 37 8.09 -25.01 -10.89
C GLY A 37 9.19 -25.70 -11.71
N LEU A 38 10.46 -25.39 -11.45
CA LEU A 38 11.64 -26.04 -12.06
C LEU A 38 12.18 -27.19 -11.21
N GLU A 39 11.78 -27.34 -9.95
CA GLU A 39 12.18 -28.43 -9.05
C GLU A 39 12.03 -29.85 -9.65
N PRO A 40 11.07 -30.13 -10.57
CA PRO A 40 10.99 -31.44 -11.20
C PRO A 40 12.12 -31.79 -12.16
N LEU A 41 12.92 -30.83 -12.66
CA LEU A 41 14.07 -31.14 -13.53
C LEU A 41 15.05 -32.06 -12.80
N ALA A 42 15.39 -33.17 -13.43
CA ALA A 42 16.27 -34.17 -12.84
C ALA A 42 17.74 -33.77 -13.00
N GLU A 43 18.48 -33.78 -11.89
CA GLU A 43 19.94 -33.54 -11.84
C GLU A 43 20.75 -34.72 -12.40
N ASP A 44 20.10 -35.82 -12.78
CA ASP A 44 20.71 -37.01 -13.40
C ASP A 44 21.04 -36.84 -14.89
N GLY A 45 20.78 -35.65 -15.45
CA GLY A 45 21.05 -35.31 -16.85
C GLY A 45 20.02 -35.86 -17.86
N SER A 46 18.91 -36.44 -17.41
CA SER A 46 17.90 -37.04 -18.29
C SER A 46 16.75 -36.11 -18.69
N SER A 47 16.72 -34.87 -18.17
CA SER A 47 15.65 -33.89 -18.40
C SER A 47 16.06 -32.79 -19.40
N THR A 48 15.07 -32.12 -19.98
CA THR A 48 15.30 -30.99 -20.91
C THR A 48 14.46 -29.81 -20.45
N LEU A 49 15.06 -28.62 -20.43
CA LEU A 49 14.39 -27.35 -20.21
C LEU A 49 14.14 -26.67 -21.56
N PHE A 50 12.87 -26.56 -21.94
CA PHE A 50 12.41 -25.90 -23.15
C PHE A 50 12.11 -24.42 -22.85
N LEU A 51 12.82 -23.52 -23.52
CA LEU A 51 12.64 -22.08 -23.36
C LEU A 51 11.77 -21.52 -24.48
N VAL A 52 10.71 -20.81 -24.12
CA VAL A 52 9.80 -20.17 -25.07
C VAL A 52 9.73 -18.66 -24.86
N THR A 53 9.39 -17.91 -25.90
CA THR A 53 9.06 -16.49 -25.79
C THR A 53 7.80 -16.15 -26.59
N VAL A 54 7.15 -15.04 -26.22
CA VAL A 54 5.99 -14.50 -26.91
C VAL A 54 6.39 -13.13 -27.47
N PRO A 55 6.94 -13.07 -28.68
CA PRO A 55 7.52 -11.84 -29.21
C PRO A 55 6.44 -10.82 -29.54
N GLU A 56 5.33 -11.21 -30.18
CA GLU A 56 4.21 -10.33 -30.52
C GLU A 56 2.85 -11.06 -30.50
N GLY A 57 1.80 -10.39 -30.01
CA GLY A 57 0.46 -10.99 -29.93
C GLY A 57 0.43 -12.26 -29.08
N ASP A 58 -0.13 -13.33 -29.64
CA ASP A 58 -0.14 -14.68 -29.07
C ASP A 58 0.74 -15.66 -29.88
N THR A 59 1.78 -15.15 -30.57
CA THR A 59 2.78 -16.02 -31.22
C THR A 59 3.67 -16.66 -30.17
N LEU A 60 3.90 -17.97 -30.25
CA LEU A 60 4.76 -18.70 -29.33
C LEU A 60 5.97 -19.22 -30.09
N TRP A 61 7.15 -18.73 -29.74
CA TRP A 61 8.40 -19.21 -30.30
C TRP A 61 9.12 -20.09 -29.28
N LEU A 62 9.57 -21.26 -29.72
CA LEU A 62 10.55 -22.07 -29.00
C LEU A 62 11.94 -21.50 -29.34
N VAL A 63 12.64 -20.97 -28.33
CA VAL A 63 13.87 -20.21 -28.53
C VAL A 63 15.13 -20.96 -28.12
N ALA A 64 15.04 -21.95 -27.24
CA ALA A 64 16.16 -22.82 -26.89
C ALA A 64 15.70 -24.14 -26.27
N GLU A 65 16.53 -25.18 -26.43
CA GLU A 65 16.41 -26.47 -25.78
C GLU A 65 17.69 -26.71 -24.96
N LEU A 66 17.57 -26.69 -23.63
CA LEU A 66 18.68 -26.93 -22.71
C LEU A 66 18.60 -28.37 -22.21
N ASP A 67 19.37 -29.25 -22.82
CA ASP A 67 19.44 -30.67 -22.45
C ASP A 67 20.34 -30.88 -21.21
N ALA A 68 19.91 -31.77 -20.32
CA ALA A 68 20.61 -32.11 -19.09
C ALA A 68 20.96 -30.89 -18.20
N PRO A 69 20.02 -29.98 -17.90
CA PRO A 69 20.34 -28.79 -17.15
C PRO A 69 20.65 -29.13 -15.68
N THR A 70 21.71 -28.54 -15.14
CA THR A 70 22.11 -28.64 -13.72
C THR A 70 21.83 -27.34 -12.99
N ARG A 71 21.67 -27.41 -11.67
CA ARG A 71 21.38 -26.23 -10.84
C ARG A 71 22.68 -25.54 -10.42
N GLY A 72 22.85 -24.28 -10.84
CA GLY A 72 23.93 -23.37 -10.43
C GLY A 72 23.47 -22.35 -9.37
N GLU A 73 24.35 -21.40 -9.01
CA GLU A 73 24.10 -20.39 -7.95
C GLU A 73 22.95 -19.42 -8.30
N GLU A 74 22.80 -19.05 -9.58
CA GLU A 74 21.79 -18.07 -10.03
C GLU A 74 20.69 -18.66 -10.95
N GLY A 75 20.68 -19.98 -11.20
CA GLY A 75 19.71 -20.59 -12.10
C GLY A 75 20.08 -21.99 -12.59
N TRP A 76 19.66 -22.30 -13.82
CA TRP A 76 19.88 -23.59 -14.48
C TRP A 76 20.87 -23.45 -15.63
N GLU A 77 21.86 -24.33 -15.70
CA GLU A 77 22.96 -24.29 -16.67
C GLU A 77 23.01 -25.58 -17.50
N ALA A 78 23.36 -25.47 -18.78
CA ALA A 78 23.52 -26.60 -19.69
C ALA A 78 24.56 -26.28 -20.78
N ALA A 79 24.82 -27.24 -21.67
CA ALA A 79 25.56 -26.94 -22.91
C ALA A 79 24.81 -25.85 -23.72
N ALA A 80 25.55 -25.01 -24.44
CA ALA A 80 24.97 -23.93 -25.23
C ALA A 80 23.96 -24.48 -26.25
N ASN A 81 22.78 -23.87 -26.31
CA ASN A 81 21.73 -24.26 -27.23
C ASN A 81 22.20 -24.17 -28.69
N VAL A 82 21.96 -25.25 -29.44
CA VAL A 82 22.21 -25.33 -30.89
C VAL A 82 20.93 -25.43 -31.71
N ALA A 83 19.76 -25.57 -31.06
CA ALA A 83 18.49 -25.67 -31.77
C ALA A 83 18.06 -24.29 -32.31
N PRO A 84 17.60 -24.19 -33.56
CA PRO A 84 17.11 -22.94 -34.13
C PRO A 84 15.78 -22.53 -33.49
N ILE A 85 15.53 -21.23 -33.44
CA ILE A 85 14.27 -20.64 -33.01
C ILE A 85 13.16 -21.11 -33.97
N ARG A 86 12.06 -21.63 -33.42
CA ARG A 86 10.93 -22.15 -34.18
C ARG A 86 9.62 -21.50 -33.75
N ASP A 87 8.78 -21.14 -34.71
CA ASP A 87 7.39 -20.77 -34.44
C ASP A 87 6.58 -22.03 -34.13
N VAL A 88 6.16 -22.17 -32.88
CA VAL A 88 5.38 -23.30 -32.37
C VAL A 88 3.94 -22.89 -32.03
N SER A 89 3.46 -21.75 -32.56
CA SER A 89 2.12 -21.24 -32.29
C SER A 89 1.02 -22.25 -32.64
N ALA A 90 1.20 -23.03 -33.71
CA ALA A 90 0.27 -24.09 -34.12
C ALA A 90 0.20 -25.28 -33.15
N LEU A 91 1.20 -25.44 -32.26
CA LEU A 91 1.24 -26.49 -31.25
C LEU A 91 0.51 -26.12 -29.97
N VAL A 92 0.17 -24.84 -29.73
CA VAL A 92 -0.44 -24.36 -28.48
C VAL A 92 -1.73 -25.13 -28.14
N GLY A 93 -2.58 -25.41 -29.15
CA GLY A 93 -3.81 -26.20 -28.97
C GLY A 93 -3.61 -27.72 -28.87
N GLN A 94 -2.40 -28.21 -29.10
CA GLN A 94 -2.04 -29.63 -29.10
C GLN A 94 -1.28 -30.05 -27.84
N LEU A 95 -0.65 -29.10 -27.14
CA LEU A 95 0.08 -29.33 -25.91
C LEU A 95 -0.89 -29.61 -24.75
N VAL A 96 -0.68 -30.70 -24.02
CA VAL A 96 -1.59 -31.18 -22.96
C VAL A 96 -1.03 -30.94 -21.55
N LEU A 97 0.29 -30.77 -21.42
CA LEU A 97 1.05 -30.64 -20.17
C LEU A 97 0.88 -31.85 -19.24
N ALA A 98 1.79 -32.03 -18.27
CA ALA A 98 1.67 -33.11 -17.29
C ALA A 98 0.42 -33.00 -16.41
N THR A 99 -0.16 -31.80 -16.30
CA THR A 99 -1.40 -31.55 -15.55
C THR A 99 -2.68 -31.97 -16.27
N GLY A 100 -2.58 -32.39 -17.55
CA GLY A 100 -3.73 -32.74 -18.39
C GLY A 100 -4.53 -31.52 -18.89
N LYS A 101 -4.11 -30.31 -18.55
CA LYS A 101 -4.68 -29.04 -19.03
C LYS A 101 -3.73 -28.44 -20.05
N GLY A 102 -4.20 -28.26 -21.28
CA GLY A 102 -3.41 -27.64 -22.33
C GLY A 102 -3.14 -26.15 -22.12
N LEU A 103 -2.32 -25.57 -22.99
CA LEU A 103 -2.01 -24.14 -22.97
C LEU A 103 -3.21 -23.34 -23.48
N SER A 104 -4.01 -22.79 -22.57
CA SER A 104 -5.09 -21.87 -22.91
C SER A 104 -4.82 -20.49 -22.30
N ALA A 105 -4.97 -19.45 -23.10
CA ALA A 105 -4.87 -18.06 -22.68
C ALA A 105 -5.94 -17.24 -23.39
N ALA A 106 -6.42 -16.18 -22.74
CA ALA A 106 -7.24 -15.18 -23.42
C ALA A 106 -6.40 -14.46 -24.50
N PRO A 107 -7.02 -13.93 -25.57
CA PRO A 107 -6.29 -13.23 -26.62
C PRO A 107 -5.39 -12.11 -26.06
N GLY A 108 -4.13 -12.10 -26.47
CA GLY A 108 -3.08 -11.16 -26.02
C GLY A 108 -2.54 -11.43 -24.62
N LYS A 109 -2.83 -12.60 -24.02
CA LYS A 109 -2.42 -12.96 -22.64
C LYS A 109 -1.52 -14.20 -22.58
N LEU A 110 -1.08 -14.76 -23.71
CA LEU A 110 -0.27 -15.98 -23.71
C LEU A 110 1.02 -15.84 -22.91
N GLY A 111 1.76 -14.73 -23.07
CA GLY A 111 2.99 -14.49 -22.33
C GLY A 111 2.79 -14.37 -20.81
N MET A 112 1.66 -13.83 -20.34
CA MET A 112 1.33 -13.76 -18.92
C MET A 112 0.96 -15.14 -18.35
N SER A 113 0.28 -15.98 -19.12
CA SER A 113 -0.12 -17.34 -18.72
C SER A 113 1.07 -18.28 -18.48
N LEU A 114 2.20 -17.99 -19.12
CA LEU A 114 3.43 -18.79 -19.09
C LEU A 114 4.45 -18.34 -18.03
N GLN A 115 4.14 -17.33 -17.19
CA GLN A 115 5.06 -16.82 -16.14
C GLN A 115 5.52 -17.89 -15.13
N THR A 116 4.73 -18.95 -14.97
CA THR A 116 5.09 -20.08 -14.11
C THR A 116 5.48 -21.26 -14.99
N PRO A 117 6.67 -21.87 -14.79
CA PRO A 117 7.12 -23.03 -15.53
C PRO A 117 6.10 -24.18 -15.51
N ARG A 118 6.05 -24.98 -16.59
CA ARG A 118 5.09 -26.07 -16.79
C ARG A 118 5.82 -27.36 -17.05
N VAL A 119 5.50 -28.40 -16.28
CA VAL A 119 5.98 -29.75 -16.56
C VAL A 119 5.27 -30.27 -17.82
N LEU A 120 6.05 -30.73 -18.79
CA LEU A 120 5.58 -31.25 -20.07
C LEU A 120 5.17 -32.72 -19.95
N ALA A 121 4.14 -33.12 -20.69
CA ALA A 121 3.87 -34.54 -20.90
C ALA A 121 4.87 -35.12 -21.91
N GLU A 122 5.10 -36.43 -21.88
CA GLU A 122 6.04 -37.11 -22.81
C GLU A 122 5.69 -36.86 -24.29
N GLY A 123 4.39 -36.79 -24.62
CA GLY A 123 3.92 -36.45 -25.97
C GLY A 123 4.19 -35.00 -26.38
N ASP A 124 4.22 -34.06 -25.43
CA ASP A 124 4.49 -32.65 -25.69
C ASP A 124 5.97 -32.43 -26.04
N VAL A 125 6.87 -33.16 -25.39
CA VAL A 125 8.31 -33.14 -25.68
C VAL A 125 8.56 -33.58 -27.13
N ALA A 126 7.87 -34.63 -27.58
CA ALA A 126 7.97 -35.10 -28.96
C ALA A 126 7.45 -34.06 -29.97
N LEU A 127 6.31 -33.42 -29.67
CA LEU A 127 5.75 -32.34 -30.50
C LEU A 127 6.70 -31.15 -30.60
N LEU A 128 7.28 -30.71 -29.47
CA LEU A 128 8.25 -29.61 -29.45
C LEU A 128 9.51 -29.96 -30.23
N ARG A 129 10.02 -31.20 -30.19
CA ARG A 129 11.15 -31.65 -31.01
C ARG A 129 10.81 -31.91 -32.50
N GLY A 130 9.58 -31.64 -32.92
CA GLY A 130 9.14 -31.80 -34.31
C GLY A 130 8.80 -33.23 -34.73
N GLY A 131 8.63 -34.14 -33.77
CA GLY A 131 8.14 -35.50 -34.02
C GLY A 131 6.63 -35.53 -34.23
N GLU A 132 6.14 -36.37 -35.16
CA GLU A 132 4.72 -36.67 -35.27
C GLU A 132 4.22 -37.36 -33.98
N SER A 133 3.15 -36.84 -33.39
CA SER A 133 2.47 -37.49 -32.26
C SER A 133 2.05 -38.91 -32.67
N LYS A 134 2.75 -39.93 -32.18
CA LYS A 134 2.26 -41.32 -32.24
C LYS A 134 0.96 -41.37 -31.45
N SER A 135 -0.15 -41.35 -32.17
CA SER A 135 -1.50 -41.59 -31.66
C SER A 135 -1.47 -42.88 -30.82
N ARG A 136 -1.50 -42.74 -29.49
CA ARG A 136 -1.68 -43.88 -28.60
C ARG A 136 -3.18 -44.14 -28.53
N SER A 137 -3.58 -45.17 -29.27
CA SER A 137 -4.93 -45.69 -29.31
C SER A 137 -5.50 -45.87 -27.90
N LYS A 138 -6.75 -45.41 -27.72
CA LYS A 138 -7.55 -45.68 -26.51
C LYS A 138 -7.76 -47.19 -26.40
N SER A 139 -6.89 -47.88 -25.68
CA SER A 139 -7.12 -49.23 -25.20
C SER A 139 -8.22 -49.21 -24.14
N LYS A 140 -9.29 -49.94 -24.43
CA LYS A 140 -10.41 -50.22 -23.53
C LYS A 140 -9.93 -51.16 -22.42
N THR A 141 -10.01 -50.73 -21.16
CA THR A 141 -10.21 -51.67 -20.06
C THR A 141 -11.46 -51.26 -19.30
N LYS A 142 -12.47 -52.11 -19.44
CA LYS A 142 -13.75 -52.06 -18.75
C LYS A 142 -13.53 -52.34 -17.26
N THR A 143 -13.93 -51.42 -16.40
CA THR A 143 -14.50 -51.80 -15.10
C THR A 143 -15.82 -51.08 -14.94
N LYS A 144 -16.88 -51.89 -14.98
CA LYS A 144 -18.29 -51.50 -14.86
C LYS A 144 -18.53 -50.93 -13.46
N THR A 145 -19.08 -49.73 -13.36
CA THR A 145 -20.19 -49.49 -12.42
C THR A 145 -21.12 -48.43 -13.02
N LYS A 146 -22.38 -48.83 -13.16
CA LYS A 146 -23.52 -48.07 -13.70
C LYS A 146 -23.71 -46.80 -12.84
N THR A 147 -24.05 -45.65 -13.42
CA THR A 147 -25.45 -45.24 -13.58
C THR A 147 -25.60 -44.22 -14.72
N LYS A 148 -26.68 -44.39 -15.49
CA LYS A 148 -26.96 -43.85 -16.82
C LYS A 148 -27.30 -42.36 -16.81
N THR A 149 -26.70 -41.62 -17.74
CA THR A 149 -27.32 -40.48 -18.43
C THR A 149 -27.51 -40.88 -19.89
N LYS A 150 -28.74 -40.82 -20.42
CA LYS A 150 -28.99 -40.86 -21.88
C LYS A 150 -29.79 -39.64 -22.30
N THR A 151 -29.04 -38.73 -22.93
CA THR A 151 -29.35 -38.06 -24.20
C THR A 151 -30.77 -37.59 -24.49
N LYS A 152 -30.90 -36.27 -24.37
CA LYS A 152 -31.53 -35.32 -25.27
C LYS A 152 -31.60 -35.79 -26.75
N ALA A 153 -32.73 -36.38 -27.14
CA ALA A 153 -33.18 -36.49 -28.53
C ALA A 153 -34.69 -36.81 -28.60
N GLU A 154 -35.52 -36.17 -27.77
CA GLU A 154 -36.99 -36.34 -27.85
C GLU A 154 -37.79 -35.31 -27.04
N VAL A 155 -37.50 -34.00 -27.13
CA VAL A 155 -38.43 -32.95 -26.63
C VAL A 155 -38.40 -31.69 -27.51
N LYS A 156 -38.24 -31.87 -28.83
CA LYS A 156 -38.43 -30.80 -29.82
C LYS A 156 -39.55 -31.19 -30.77
N ALA A 157 -40.72 -31.50 -30.20
CA ALA A 157 -41.97 -31.78 -30.93
C ALA A 157 -43.20 -31.68 -30.00
N LYS A 158 -43.49 -30.49 -29.47
CA LYS A 158 -44.83 -30.02 -29.05
C LYS A 158 -44.71 -28.58 -28.53
N ALA A 159 -45.79 -27.79 -28.67
CA ALA A 159 -45.89 -26.36 -28.34
C ALA A 159 -45.35 -25.36 -29.39
N LYS A 160 -45.72 -25.57 -30.66
CA LYS A 160 -46.03 -24.49 -31.61
C LYS A 160 -47.21 -24.92 -32.49
N ALA A 161 -48.40 -24.84 -31.92
CA ALA A 161 -49.69 -24.80 -32.61
C ALA A 161 -50.69 -24.21 -31.63
N GLU A 162 -51.58 -23.35 -32.12
CA GLU A 162 -52.55 -22.55 -31.38
C GLU A 162 -52.02 -21.22 -30.82
N VAL A 163 -52.27 -20.17 -31.61
CA VAL A 163 -52.88 -18.88 -31.25
C VAL A 163 -52.23 -17.81 -32.12
N LYS A 164 -52.68 -17.78 -33.38
CA LYS A 164 -52.64 -16.61 -34.25
C LYS A 164 -53.89 -16.62 -35.11
N VAL A 165 -55.05 -16.37 -34.50
CA VAL A 165 -56.27 -15.95 -35.21
C VAL A 165 -56.97 -14.92 -34.33
N LYS A 166 -57.26 -13.76 -34.93
CA LYS A 166 -57.95 -12.57 -34.38
C LYS A 166 -57.06 -11.50 -33.74
N ALA A 167 -56.24 -10.88 -34.58
CA ALA A 167 -56.24 -9.42 -34.63
C ALA A 167 -57.25 -8.99 -35.70
N LYS A 168 -57.92 -7.85 -35.47
CA LYS A 168 -58.67 -7.01 -36.43
C LYS A 168 -60.19 -7.19 -36.50
N ALA A 169 -60.88 -6.43 -35.64
CA ALA A 169 -62.09 -5.70 -36.03
C ALA A 169 -62.16 -4.37 -35.23
N LYS A 170 -62.01 -3.25 -35.97
CA LYS A 170 -62.67 -1.93 -35.80
C LYS A 170 -62.77 -1.36 -34.38
N ALA A 171 -62.09 -0.29 -33.98
CA ALA A 171 -62.03 1.06 -34.56
C ALA A 171 -63.40 1.62 -35.00
N GLU A 172 -63.78 2.76 -34.40
CA GLU A 172 -64.88 3.69 -34.72
C GLU A 172 -66.21 3.54 -33.95
N THR A 173 -66.33 4.28 -32.83
CA THR A 173 -67.46 5.22 -32.58
C THR A 173 -67.02 6.22 -31.50
N LYS A 174 -66.47 7.39 -31.87
CA LYS A 174 -67.15 8.69 -32.04
C LYS A 174 -67.58 9.39 -30.74
N THR A 175 -66.72 10.31 -30.30
CA THR A 175 -67.01 11.72 -29.97
C THR A 175 -68.48 12.16 -29.77
N LYS A 176 -68.84 12.56 -28.55
CA LYS A 176 -69.42 13.88 -28.17
C LYS A 176 -70.02 13.84 -26.76
N GLY A 177 -69.69 14.83 -25.93
CA GLY A 177 -70.36 15.09 -24.65
C GLY A 177 -69.69 16.22 -23.88
N LYS A 178 -70.05 17.46 -24.22
CA LYS A 178 -69.57 18.70 -23.62
C LYS A 178 -70.46 19.05 -22.41
N ALA A 179 -69.83 19.66 -21.39
CA ALA A 179 -70.37 20.60 -20.41
C ALA A 179 -70.95 20.09 -19.06
N LYS A 180 -70.33 20.65 -18.01
CA LYS A 180 -70.92 21.28 -16.81
C LYS A 180 -71.09 20.43 -15.55
N THR A 181 -70.12 20.55 -14.65
CA THR A 181 -70.40 20.87 -13.24
C THR A 181 -69.18 21.54 -12.60
N GLU A 182 -69.32 22.84 -12.32
CA GLU A 182 -68.54 23.54 -11.30
C GLU A 182 -68.83 22.89 -9.95
N GLY A 183 -67.80 22.73 -9.12
CA GLY A 183 -67.94 22.22 -7.77
C GLY A 183 -66.60 21.91 -7.12
N LYS A 184 -65.92 22.95 -6.64
CA LYS A 184 -64.93 22.93 -5.54
C LYS A 184 -64.07 21.66 -5.42
N ARG A 185 -62.84 21.73 -5.93
CA ARG A 185 -61.71 21.00 -5.31
C ARG A 185 -60.46 21.85 -5.40
N ALA A 186 -60.07 22.37 -4.24
CA ALA A 186 -58.82 23.09 -4.05
C ALA A 186 -57.64 22.12 -4.35
N THR A 187 -56.94 22.45 -5.42
CA THR A 187 -55.52 22.25 -5.72
C THR A 187 -54.66 21.48 -4.70
N LYS A 188 -54.30 20.24 -5.05
CA LYS A 188 -53.07 19.55 -4.62
C LYS A 188 -52.20 19.42 -5.86
N VAL A 189 -51.07 20.13 -5.92
CA VAL A 189 -50.07 19.97 -6.98
C VAL A 189 -49.28 18.71 -6.63
N GLU A 190 -49.85 17.53 -6.90
CA GLU A 190 -49.12 16.27 -6.92
C GLU A 190 -48.63 16.06 -8.36
N GLY A 191 -47.42 16.55 -8.65
CA GLY A 191 -46.64 16.03 -9.77
C GLY A 191 -46.09 14.67 -9.37
N ASP A 192 -46.28 13.66 -10.22
CA ASP A 192 -45.59 12.37 -10.09
C ASP A 192 -44.08 12.60 -9.90
N ALA A 193 -43.47 12.02 -8.86
CA ALA A 193 -42.07 12.25 -8.50
C ALA A 193 -41.13 11.99 -9.70
N ARG A 194 -41.50 11.04 -10.55
CA ARG A 194 -40.85 10.79 -11.84
C ARG A 194 -40.84 12.03 -12.74
N GLY A 195 -41.97 12.70 -12.91
CA GLY A 195 -42.09 13.88 -13.75
C GLY A 195 -41.28 15.08 -13.23
N VAL A 196 -41.21 15.24 -11.91
CA VAL A 196 -40.34 16.26 -11.29
C VAL A 196 -38.87 15.94 -11.55
N MET A 197 -38.46 14.68 -11.35
CA MET A 197 -37.10 14.22 -11.64
C MET A 197 -36.72 14.40 -13.12
N GLU A 198 -37.59 13.97 -14.05
CA GLU A 198 -37.37 14.16 -15.49
C GLU A 198 -37.28 15.65 -15.86
N GLY A 199 -38.09 16.51 -15.22
CA GLY A 199 -38.01 17.96 -15.38
C GLY A 199 -36.69 18.56 -14.91
N LEU A 200 -36.22 18.17 -13.71
CA LEU A 200 -34.92 18.61 -13.17
C LEU A 200 -33.75 18.12 -14.04
N LEU A 201 -33.80 16.87 -14.50
CA LEU A 201 -32.79 16.32 -15.41
C LEU A 201 -32.79 17.05 -16.76
N GLY A 202 -33.95 17.38 -17.32
CA GLY A 202 -34.07 18.18 -18.55
C GLY A 202 -33.59 19.62 -18.38
N MET A 203 -33.82 20.24 -17.22
CA MET A 203 -33.24 21.55 -16.89
C MET A 203 -31.71 21.48 -16.79
N TRP A 204 -31.18 20.45 -16.11
CA TRP A 204 -29.74 20.25 -16.02
C TRP A 204 -29.13 19.89 -17.37
N GLU A 205 -29.86 19.20 -18.25
CA GLU A 205 -29.47 18.88 -19.63
C GLU A 205 -29.02 20.11 -20.41
N ARG A 206 -29.83 21.18 -20.33
CA ARG A 206 -29.59 22.41 -21.06
C ARG A 206 -28.64 23.36 -20.37
N THR A 207 -28.75 23.48 -19.04
CA THR A 207 -28.07 24.53 -18.28
C THR A 207 -26.75 24.10 -17.67
N ARG A 208 -26.61 22.80 -17.34
CA ARG A 208 -25.51 22.26 -16.53
C ARG A 208 -25.29 23.02 -15.21
N ASP A 209 -26.32 23.70 -14.70
CA ASP A 209 -26.21 24.54 -13.51
C ASP A 209 -26.06 23.67 -12.24
N GLY A 210 -25.09 24.01 -11.40
CA GLY A 210 -24.78 23.26 -10.18
C GLY A 210 -25.94 23.22 -9.18
N ARG A 211 -26.80 24.24 -9.14
CA ARG A 211 -27.98 24.27 -8.26
C ARG A 211 -29.02 23.24 -8.67
N VAL A 212 -29.20 23.05 -9.99
CA VAL A 212 -30.09 22.01 -10.52
C VAL A 212 -29.50 20.62 -10.24
N ALA A 213 -28.17 20.47 -10.35
CA ALA A 213 -27.49 19.23 -10.02
C ALA A 213 -27.70 18.81 -8.56
N GLU A 214 -27.55 19.75 -7.62
CA GLU A 214 -27.83 19.54 -6.20
C GLU A 214 -29.28 19.14 -5.96
N ALA A 215 -30.23 19.85 -6.61
CA ALA A 215 -31.65 19.54 -6.50
C ALA A 215 -31.99 18.14 -7.01
N VAL A 216 -31.40 17.69 -8.13
CA VAL A 216 -31.57 16.31 -8.64
C VAL A 216 -31.10 15.28 -7.61
N GLY A 217 -29.95 15.52 -6.99
CA GLY A 217 -29.42 14.68 -5.91
C GLY A 217 -30.42 14.57 -4.76
N ARG A 218 -30.68 15.70 -4.08
CA ARG A 218 -31.56 15.78 -2.90
C ARG A 218 -32.96 15.25 -3.17
N PHE A 219 -33.56 15.62 -4.30
CA PHE A 219 -34.89 15.15 -4.68
C PHE A 219 -34.91 13.64 -4.89
N GLY A 220 -33.87 13.08 -5.51
CA GLY A 220 -33.73 11.64 -5.72
C GLY A 220 -33.70 10.88 -4.39
N GLU A 221 -32.88 11.30 -3.43
CA GLU A 221 -32.77 10.59 -2.14
C GLU A 221 -34.05 10.72 -1.30
N ALA A 222 -34.69 11.89 -1.31
CA ALA A 222 -35.91 12.12 -0.54
C ALA A 222 -37.13 11.33 -1.08
N ASN A 223 -37.10 10.92 -2.34
CA ASN A 223 -38.23 10.27 -3.02
C ASN A 223 -37.91 8.84 -3.50
N GLU A 224 -36.79 8.26 -3.10
CA GLU A 224 -36.43 6.91 -3.52
C GLU A 224 -37.31 5.84 -2.84
N GLY A 225 -37.63 4.79 -3.59
CA GLY A 225 -38.41 3.66 -3.08
C GLY A 225 -37.64 2.78 -2.09
N GLU A 226 -38.34 1.94 -1.34
CA GLU A 226 -37.74 1.07 -0.31
C GLU A 226 -36.67 0.12 -0.87
N GLU A 227 -36.84 -0.37 -2.10
CA GLU A 227 -35.83 -1.19 -2.77
C GLU A 227 -34.54 -0.39 -3.03
N ALA A 228 -34.67 0.86 -3.46
CA ALA A 228 -33.55 1.75 -3.73
C ALA A 228 -32.80 2.09 -2.42
N LYS A 229 -33.51 2.39 -1.34
CA LYS A 229 -32.91 2.60 -0.01
C LYS A 229 -32.08 1.40 0.43
N ALA A 230 -32.63 0.18 0.29
CA ALA A 230 -31.93 -1.05 0.64
C ALA A 230 -30.66 -1.26 -0.20
N LEU A 231 -30.72 -0.96 -1.50
CA LEU A 231 -29.54 -1.02 -2.39
C LEU A 231 -28.49 0.02 -2.02
N ARG A 232 -28.90 1.26 -1.71
CA ARG A 232 -28.01 2.35 -1.27
C ARG A 232 -27.27 2.00 0.02
N ALA A 233 -27.98 1.42 1.00
CA ALA A 233 -27.41 0.97 2.26
C ALA A 233 -26.45 -0.23 2.11
N THR A 234 -26.49 -0.93 0.97
CA THR A 234 -25.62 -2.07 0.71
C THR A 234 -24.25 -1.58 0.24
N GLU A 235 -23.23 -1.70 1.10
CA GLU A 235 -21.85 -1.26 0.81
C GLU A 235 -21.32 -1.84 -0.51
N LYS A 236 -21.60 -3.11 -0.79
CA LYS A 236 -21.15 -3.81 -2.00
C LYS A 236 -22.26 -4.62 -2.66
N ILE A 237 -22.81 -4.09 -3.73
CA ILE A 237 -23.77 -4.80 -4.58
C ILE A 237 -23.01 -5.68 -5.59
N ALA A 238 -23.33 -6.97 -5.65
CA ALA A 238 -22.72 -7.91 -6.62
C ALA A 238 -23.01 -7.51 -8.08
N GLN A 239 -22.08 -7.75 -9.00
CA GLN A 239 -22.20 -7.33 -10.41
C GLN A 239 -23.53 -7.69 -11.09
N GLY A 240 -23.99 -8.94 -10.91
CA GLY A 240 -25.25 -9.39 -11.51
C GLY A 240 -26.46 -8.61 -11.01
N GLU A 241 -26.51 -8.37 -9.70
CA GLU A 241 -27.59 -7.62 -9.07
C GLU A 241 -27.53 -6.14 -9.43
N TRP A 242 -26.35 -5.53 -9.42
CA TRP A 242 -26.17 -4.13 -9.82
C TRP A 242 -26.68 -3.90 -11.26
N LEU A 243 -26.32 -4.78 -12.20
CA LEU A 243 -26.77 -4.70 -13.59
C LEU A 243 -28.27 -4.99 -13.77
N ALA A 244 -28.85 -5.83 -12.92
CA ALA A 244 -30.29 -6.10 -12.93
C ALA A 244 -31.07 -4.91 -12.36
N ALA A 245 -30.64 -4.38 -11.22
CA ALA A 245 -31.18 -3.19 -10.58
C ALA A 245 -31.12 -1.98 -11.53
N ALA A 246 -29.97 -1.74 -12.18
CA ALA A 246 -29.79 -0.64 -13.13
C ALA A 246 -30.76 -0.64 -14.33
N LYS A 247 -31.34 -1.81 -14.67
CA LYS A 247 -32.34 -1.95 -15.74
C LYS A 247 -33.77 -1.77 -15.24
N ARG A 248 -34.06 -2.12 -14.00
CA ARG A 248 -35.42 -2.10 -13.42
C ARG A 248 -35.73 -0.84 -12.64
N LEU A 249 -34.73 -0.22 -12.01
CA LEU A 249 -34.90 0.99 -11.22
C LEU A 249 -35.31 2.17 -12.10
N ASP A 250 -36.26 2.94 -11.57
CA ASP A 250 -36.74 4.15 -12.22
C ASP A 250 -35.69 5.28 -12.15
N VAL A 251 -35.89 6.32 -12.94
CA VAL A 251 -35.04 7.51 -13.00
C VAL A 251 -34.84 8.15 -11.62
N VAL A 252 -35.85 8.13 -10.74
CA VAL A 252 -35.74 8.62 -9.37
C VAL A 252 -34.73 7.79 -8.57
N ASP A 253 -34.87 6.46 -8.63
CA ASP A 253 -34.15 5.49 -7.80
C ASP A 253 -32.71 5.18 -8.23
N ARG A 254 -32.34 5.46 -9.48
CA ARG A 254 -31.00 5.10 -10.01
C ARG A 254 -29.83 5.63 -9.20
N GLY A 255 -30.02 6.75 -8.50
CA GLY A 255 -29.01 7.33 -7.59
C GLY A 255 -28.52 6.35 -6.53
N ALA A 256 -29.38 5.46 -6.04
CA ALA A 256 -29.06 4.48 -5.01
C ALA A 256 -27.96 3.48 -5.39
N LEU A 257 -27.71 3.27 -6.69
CA LEU A 257 -26.68 2.34 -7.16
C LEU A 257 -25.27 2.94 -7.16
N LEU A 258 -25.17 4.26 -7.15
CA LEU A 258 -23.93 4.99 -7.37
C LEU A 258 -22.90 4.88 -6.24
N PRO A 259 -23.27 4.84 -4.94
CA PRO A 259 -22.30 4.66 -3.85
C PRO A 259 -21.50 3.35 -3.95
N SER A 260 -22.12 2.28 -4.47
CA SER A 260 -21.47 0.98 -4.65
C SER A 260 -20.71 0.85 -5.99
N LEU A 261 -20.71 1.89 -6.83
CA LEU A 261 -20.23 1.87 -8.22
C LEU A 261 -18.86 1.20 -8.36
N PHE A 262 -17.88 1.66 -7.57
CA PHE A 262 -16.47 1.28 -7.70
C PHE A 262 -16.00 0.22 -6.69
N ARG A 263 -16.93 -0.48 -6.01
CA ARG A 263 -16.64 -1.57 -5.05
C ARG A 263 -16.46 -2.96 -5.71
N GLU A 264 -16.05 -2.97 -6.98
CA GLU A 264 -15.88 -4.17 -7.83
C GLU A 264 -14.61 -4.10 -8.67
N THR A 265 -14.26 -5.13 -9.44
CA THR A 265 -13.06 -5.07 -10.30
C THR A 265 -13.17 -4.00 -11.41
N ALA A 266 -12.06 -3.36 -11.82
CA ALA A 266 -12.02 -2.34 -12.88
C ALA A 266 -12.82 -2.72 -14.14
N ARG A 267 -12.70 -3.97 -14.61
CA ARG A 267 -13.45 -4.46 -15.78
C ARG A 267 -14.95 -4.38 -15.58
N ARG A 268 -15.43 -4.86 -14.42
CA ARG A 268 -16.87 -4.87 -14.07
C ARG A 268 -17.39 -3.46 -13.85
N VAL A 269 -16.60 -2.59 -13.25
CA VAL A 269 -16.94 -1.17 -13.09
C VAL A 269 -17.02 -0.48 -14.44
N GLY A 270 -16.14 -0.80 -15.39
CA GLY A 270 -16.30 -0.38 -16.79
C GLY A 270 -17.65 -0.76 -17.40
N GLU A 271 -18.14 -1.97 -17.16
CA GLU A 271 -19.46 -2.41 -17.62
C GLU A 271 -20.59 -1.61 -16.93
N ARG A 272 -20.42 -1.22 -15.66
CA ARG A 272 -21.37 -0.34 -14.94
C ARG A 272 -21.39 1.06 -15.55
N VAL A 273 -20.22 1.62 -15.85
CA VAL A 273 -20.07 2.91 -16.55
C VAL A 273 -20.74 2.87 -17.92
N ASP A 274 -20.59 1.78 -18.67
CA ASP A 274 -21.27 1.60 -19.98
C ASP A 274 -22.81 1.53 -19.85
N VAL A 275 -23.34 1.12 -18.70
CA VAL A 275 -24.78 1.17 -18.39
C VAL A 275 -25.22 2.58 -18.01
N MET A 276 -24.46 3.26 -17.15
CA MET A 276 -24.72 4.65 -16.75
C MET A 276 -24.69 5.61 -17.95
N ALA A 277 -23.80 5.37 -18.91
CA ALA A 277 -23.75 6.14 -20.16
C ALA A 277 -25.06 6.07 -20.96
N LYS A 278 -25.93 5.09 -20.70
CA LYS A 278 -27.24 4.94 -21.35
C LYS A 278 -28.38 5.57 -20.57
N TRP A 279 -28.12 6.09 -19.37
CA TRP A 279 -29.16 6.72 -18.54
C TRP A 279 -29.54 8.12 -19.00
N GLY A 280 -28.74 8.73 -19.88
CA GLY A 280 -28.89 10.12 -20.29
C GLY A 280 -28.14 11.07 -19.37
N PRO A 281 -28.31 12.39 -19.56
CA PRO A 281 -27.60 13.40 -18.76
C PRO A 281 -28.10 13.40 -17.32
N ASP A 282 -27.31 12.82 -16.42
CA ASP A 282 -27.63 12.75 -14.99
C ASP A 282 -26.45 13.30 -14.15
N PRO A 283 -26.65 14.38 -13.37
CA PRO A 283 -25.59 14.97 -12.56
C PRO A 283 -25.09 14.04 -11.45
N ARG A 284 -25.91 13.10 -10.97
CA ARG A 284 -25.51 12.15 -9.92
C ARG A 284 -24.42 11.21 -10.41
N VAL A 285 -24.45 10.87 -11.70
CA VAL A 285 -23.38 10.10 -12.35
C VAL A 285 -22.06 10.86 -12.32
N VAL A 286 -22.09 12.19 -12.48
CA VAL A 286 -20.90 13.03 -12.38
C VAL A 286 -20.31 12.94 -10.98
N ASP A 287 -21.15 13.10 -9.95
CA ASP A 287 -20.72 13.03 -8.54
C ASP A 287 -20.07 11.67 -8.22
N ALA A 288 -20.65 10.58 -8.73
CA ALA A 288 -20.11 9.23 -8.56
C ALA A 288 -18.74 9.04 -9.25
N LEU A 289 -18.55 9.64 -10.43
CA LEU A 289 -17.27 9.60 -11.14
C LEU A 289 -16.22 10.49 -10.48
N HIS A 290 -16.61 11.63 -9.90
CA HIS A 290 -15.74 12.47 -9.08
C HIS A 290 -15.28 11.73 -7.82
N ALA A 291 -16.20 11.07 -7.10
CA ALA A 291 -15.86 10.24 -5.95
C ALA A 291 -14.89 9.10 -6.31
N MET A 292 -15.10 8.48 -7.48
CA MET A 292 -14.17 7.46 -7.99
C MET A 292 -12.80 8.05 -8.36
N LEU A 293 -12.75 9.25 -8.94
CA LEU A 293 -11.50 9.96 -9.24
C LEU A 293 -10.74 10.37 -7.98
N ALA A 294 -11.43 10.75 -6.90
CA ALA A 294 -10.78 11.09 -5.63
C ALA A 294 -10.10 9.87 -4.98
N GLN A 295 -10.65 8.67 -5.15
CA GLN A 295 -10.13 7.46 -4.52
C GLN A 295 -9.14 6.66 -5.39
N LEU A 296 -9.09 6.92 -6.70
CA LEU A 296 -8.28 6.20 -7.70
C LEU A 296 -8.12 4.69 -7.43
N PRO A 297 -9.21 3.92 -7.35
CA PRO A 297 -9.18 2.52 -6.91
C PRO A 297 -8.36 1.59 -7.83
N TRP A 298 -8.09 2.01 -9.08
CA TRP A 298 -7.21 1.28 -10.00
C TRP A 298 -6.26 2.21 -10.74
N ILE A 299 -4.97 1.93 -10.64
CA ILE A 299 -3.91 2.78 -11.23
C ILE A 299 -3.06 2.05 -12.26
N SER A 300 -3.32 0.75 -12.50
CA SER A 300 -2.57 -0.05 -13.47
C SER A 300 -2.93 0.28 -14.92
N SER A 301 -1.99 0.09 -15.85
CA SER A 301 -2.21 0.33 -17.28
C SER A 301 -3.42 -0.45 -17.85
N GLY A 302 -3.67 -1.66 -17.36
CA GLY A 302 -4.83 -2.47 -17.75
C GLY A 302 -6.18 -1.86 -17.36
N SER A 303 -6.21 -1.02 -16.32
CA SER A 303 -7.43 -0.33 -15.90
C SER A 303 -7.81 0.85 -16.79
N ARG A 304 -6.84 1.44 -17.52
CA ARG A 304 -7.08 2.59 -18.42
C ARG A 304 -8.21 2.30 -19.40
N ALA A 305 -8.07 1.24 -20.19
CA ALA A 305 -9.12 0.84 -21.15
C ALA A 305 -10.33 0.18 -20.45
N ALA A 306 -10.12 -0.45 -19.31
CA ALA A 306 -11.17 -1.21 -18.62
C ALA A 306 -12.18 -0.29 -17.91
N VAL A 307 -11.81 0.91 -17.47
CA VAL A 307 -12.76 1.80 -16.78
C VAL A 307 -12.48 3.27 -17.10
N TRP A 308 -11.23 3.73 -16.97
CA TRP A 308 -10.95 5.16 -16.98
C TRP A 308 -11.24 5.85 -18.32
N THR A 309 -10.89 5.23 -19.44
CA THR A 309 -11.21 5.77 -20.77
C THR A 309 -12.73 5.92 -20.94
N ARG A 310 -13.52 4.97 -20.41
CA ARG A 310 -14.99 5.02 -20.45
C ARG A 310 -15.52 6.13 -19.54
N SER A 311 -14.96 6.26 -18.33
CA SER A 311 -15.32 7.28 -17.36
C SER A 311 -15.03 8.69 -17.84
N PHE A 312 -13.84 8.94 -18.40
CA PHE A 312 -13.48 10.26 -18.95
C PHE A 312 -14.28 10.61 -20.21
N LYS A 313 -14.58 9.61 -21.04
CA LYS A 313 -15.52 9.79 -22.15
C LYS A 313 -16.89 10.23 -21.63
N LEU A 314 -17.41 9.56 -20.60
CA LEU A 314 -18.71 9.89 -20.01
C LEU A 314 -18.70 11.28 -19.34
N LEU A 315 -17.67 11.63 -18.58
CA LEU A 315 -17.51 12.98 -18.00
C LEU A 315 -17.52 14.07 -19.08
N LYS A 316 -16.83 13.84 -20.20
CA LYS A 316 -16.80 14.76 -21.34
C LYS A 316 -18.16 14.87 -22.03
N GLU A 317 -18.90 13.76 -22.16
CA GLU A 317 -20.24 13.74 -22.75
C GLU A 317 -21.25 14.48 -21.85
N LEU A 318 -21.19 14.24 -20.54
CA LEU A 318 -22.02 14.92 -19.54
C LEU A 318 -21.71 16.42 -19.51
N GLY A 319 -20.43 16.81 -19.49
CA GLY A 319 -20.01 18.20 -19.68
C GLY A 319 -20.36 19.11 -18.50
N ASP A 320 -20.25 18.61 -17.27
CA ASP A 320 -20.59 19.34 -16.04
C ASP A 320 -19.46 20.30 -15.61
N PRO A 321 -19.72 21.62 -15.46
CA PRO A 321 -18.77 22.61 -14.97
C PRO A 321 -18.12 22.29 -13.62
N ARG A 322 -18.80 21.55 -12.73
CA ARG A 322 -18.25 21.13 -11.42
C ARG A 322 -16.99 20.27 -11.56
N THR A 323 -16.82 19.60 -12.70
CA THR A 323 -15.61 18.84 -13.03
C THR A 323 -14.37 19.73 -13.18
N LEU A 324 -14.53 21.03 -13.46
CA LEU A 324 -13.40 21.95 -13.57
C LEU A 324 -12.70 22.14 -12.23
N ALA A 325 -13.46 22.30 -11.14
CA ALA A 325 -12.90 22.39 -9.79
C ALA A 325 -12.18 21.10 -9.39
N VAL A 326 -12.75 19.94 -9.74
CA VAL A 326 -12.08 18.65 -9.54
C VAL A 326 -10.79 18.57 -10.34
N ALA A 327 -10.78 19.00 -11.61
CA ALA A 327 -9.57 18.98 -12.44
C ALA A 327 -8.47 19.92 -11.92
N GLU A 328 -8.84 21.08 -11.35
CA GLU A 328 -7.90 22.03 -10.75
C GLU A 328 -7.32 21.52 -9.43
N ALA A 329 -8.12 20.82 -8.62
CA ALA A 329 -7.67 20.23 -7.35
C ALA A 329 -6.99 18.86 -7.53
N PHE A 330 -7.10 18.25 -8.71
CA PHE A 330 -6.61 16.90 -8.95
C PHE A 330 -5.11 16.89 -9.18
N ASP A 331 -4.38 16.35 -8.22
CA ASP A 331 -2.95 16.05 -8.33
C ASP A 331 -2.71 14.55 -8.57
N PRO A 332 -2.52 14.13 -9.83
CA PRO A 332 -2.23 12.75 -10.14
C PRO A 332 -0.81 12.31 -9.74
N ALA A 333 0.13 13.24 -9.57
CA ALA A 333 1.51 12.95 -9.16
C ALA A 333 1.56 12.54 -7.68
N GLY A 334 0.70 13.13 -6.85
CA GLY A 334 0.48 12.72 -5.45
C GLY A 334 -0.13 11.32 -5.28
N ILE A 335 -0.67 10.69 -6.33
CA ILE A 335 -1.39 9.40 -6.19
C ILE A 335 -0.76 8.25 -7.00
N VAL A 336 -0.14 8.51 -8.17
CA VAL A 336 0.39 7.45 -9.06
C VAL A 336 1.84 7.70 -9.44
N SER A 337 2.72 7.51 -8.48
CA SER A 337 4.03 8.15 -8.49
C SER A 337 5.21 7.24 -8.87
N SER A 338 5.01 5.91 -8.89
CA SER A 338 6.08 4.94 -9.25
C SER A 338 6.17 4.63 -10.75
N TRP A 339 5.39 5.30 -11.59
CA TRP A 339 5.30 5.01 -13.03
C TRP A 339 5.24 6.35 -13.78
N GLU A 340 6.23 6.66 -14.62
CA GLU A 340 6.05 7.69 -15.64
C GLU A 340 4.89 7.26 -16.56
N GLY A 341 3.87 8.13 -16.72
CA GLY A 341 2.80 7.96 -17.71
C GLY A 341 1.35 7.82 -17.20
N PRO A 342 0.98 7.13 -16.09
CA PRO A 342 -0.40 7.17 -15.59
C PRO A 342 -0.80 8.57 -15.13
N ALA A 343 0.05 9.26 -14.36
CA ALA A 343 -0.28 10.58 -13.84
C ALA A 343 -0.49 11.61 -14.95
N GLU A 344 0.45 11.69 -15.89
CA GLU A 344 0.33 12.48 -17.12
C GLU A 344 -0.91 12.09 -17.93
N TRP A 345 -1.23 10.80 -18.01
CA TRP A 345 -2.40 10.34 -18.74
C TRP A 345 -3.70 10.81 -18.08
N PHE A 346 -3.84 10.69 -16.76
CA PHE A 346 -5.01 11.18 -16.02
C PHE A 346 -5.13 12.70 -16.13
N GLY A 347 -4.04 13.44 -15.88
CA GLY A 347 -3.99 14.90 -16.06
C GLY A 347 -4.39 15.31 -17.47
N GLY A 348 -3.83 14.65 -18.49
CA GLY A 348 -4.18 14.89 -19.89
C GLY A 348 -5.63 14.52 -20.24
N GLN A 349 -6.23 13.50 -19.62
CA GLN A 349 -7.66 13.22 -19.81
C GLN A 349 -8.54 14.30 -19.15
N LEU A 350 -8.20 14.75 -17.95
CA LEU A 350 -8.93 15.82 -17.26
C LEU A 350 -8.79 17.16 -17.96
N GLU A 351 -7.63 17.49 -18.50
CA GLU A 351 -7.42 18.68 -19.31
C GLU A 351 -8.29 18.63 -20.58
N ARG A 352 -8.33 17.48 -21.27
CA ARG A 352 -9.20 17.28 -22.44
C ARG A 352 -10.68 17.38 -22.10
N ALA A 353 -11.09 16.84 -20.95
CA ALA A 353 -12.46 16.96 -20.46
C ALA A 353 -12.77 18.43 -20.12
N SER A 354 -11.90 19.11 -19.38
CA SER A 354 -12.03 20.52 -18.99
C SER A 354 -12.11 21.45 -20.20
N LYS A 355 -11.27 21.24 -21.21
CA LYS A 355 -11.32 21.97 -22.48
C LYS A 355 -12.65 21.77 -23.20
N ALA A 356 -13.16 20.54 -23.22
CA ALA A 356 -14.45 20.24 -23.83
C ALA A 356 -15.64 20.84 -23.05
N ILE A 357 -15.56 20.88 -21.71
CA ILE A 357 -16.55 21.52 -20.84
C ILE A 357 -16.55 23.03 -21.07
N ARG A 358 -15.38 23.69 -21.04
CA ARG A 358 -15.25 25.14 -21.28
C ARG A 358 -15.73 25.56 -22.67
N ALA A 359 -15.55 24.70 -23.67
CA ALA A 359 -16.01 24.97 -25.04
C ALA A 359 -17.51 24.74 -25.25
N ARG A 360 -18.21 24.12 -24.29
CA ARG A 360 -19.64 23.83 -24.41
C ARG A 360 -20.46 25.10 -24.11
N SER A 361 -21.27 25.51 -25.08
CA SER A 361 -22.32 26.49 -24.83
C SER A 361 -23.46 25.82 -24.07
N VAL A 362 -23.84 26.39 -22.93
CA VAL A 362 -24.99 25.96 -22.12
C VAL A 362 -25.95 27.12 -21.96
N ASP A 363 -27.24 26.82 -21.81
CA ASP A 363 -28.24 27.83 -21.51
C ASP A 363 -28.00 28.39 -20.11
N LYS A 364 -28.31 29.67 -19.90
CA LYS A 364 -28.40 30.20 -18.53
C LYS A 364 -29.68 29.70 -17.88
N LEU A 365 -29.59 29.31 -16.61
CA LEU A 365 -30.77 29.06 -15.79
C LEU A 365 -31.53 30.38 -15.64
N SER A 366 -32.80 30.41 -16.08
CA SER A 366 -33.64 31.61 -15.94
C SER A 366 -34.05 31.83 -14.48
N ASP A 367 -34.48 33.06 -14.15
CA ASP A 367 -34.90 33.40 -12.78
C ASP A 367 -36.14 32.60 -12.34
N GLU A 368 -37.06 32.30 -13.27
CA GLU A 368 -38.24 31.46 -13.02
C GLU A 368 -37.84 30.00 -12.71
N GLU A 369 -36.90 29.43 -13.48
CA GLU A 369 -36.38 28.09 -13.24
C GLU A 369 -35.59 28.03 -11.93
N ALA A 370 -34.74 29.03 -11.65
CA ALA A 370 -34.00 29.12 -10.39
C ALA A 370 -34.94 29.19 -9.19
N THR A 371 -36.02 29.96 -9.28
CA THR A 371 -37.05 30.04 -8.24
C THR A 371 -37.78 28.69 -8.08
N THR A 372 -38.07 28.00 -9.18
CA THR A 372 -38.71 26.67 -9.15
C THR A 372 -37.80 25.64 -8.49
N VAL A 373 -36.51 25.61 -8.85
CA VAL A 373 -35.51 24.72 -8.24
C VAL A 373 -35.39 24.99 -6.74
N ALA A 374 -35.30 26.26 -6.33
CA ALA A 374 -35.25 26.64 -4.93
C ALA A 374 -36.52 26.21 -4.17
N ALA A 375 -37.70 26.37 -4.77
CA ALA A 375 -38.96 25.92 -4.18
C ALA A 375 -39.04 24.40 -4.03
N ILE A 376 -38.55 23.63 -5.01
CA ILE A 376 -38.47 22.16 -4.91
C ILE A 376 -37.55 21.79 -3.75
N VAL A 377 -36.34 22.34 -3.68
CA VAL A 377 -35.37 22.05 -2.63
C VAL A 377 -35.91 22.42 -1.24
N ALA A 378 -36.59 23.57 -1.11
CA ALA A 378 -37.19 24.02 0.14
C ALA A 378 -38.42 23.19 0.57
N ALA A 379 -39.09 22.51 -0.37
CA ALA A 379 -40.23 21.64 -0.10
C ALA A 379 -39.82 20.20 0.24
N LEU A 380 -38.56 19.83 -0.03
CA LEU A 380 -38.02 18.58 0.46
C LEU A 380 -37.95 18.67 2.00
N PRO A 381 -38.23 17.56 2.72
CA PRO A 381 -37.88 17.53 4.13
C PRO A 381 -36.42 17.94 4.22
N ASP A 382 -36.12 18.97 5.01
CA ASP A 382 -34.74 19.22 5.38
C ASP A 382 -34.20 17.86 5.81
N ALA A 383 -33.14 17.41 5.13
CA ALA A 383 -32.24 16.46 5.77
C ALA A 383 -31.74 17.26 6.96
N ALA A 384 -32.50 17.20 8.06
CA ALA A 384 -32.23 18.00 9.22
C ALA A 384 -30.78 17.71 9.55
N PRO A 385 -29.90 18.72 9.63
CA PRO A 385 -28.72 18.51 10.44
C PRO A 385 -29.30 18.15 11.81
N SER A 386 -29.08 16.92 12.26
CA SER A 386 -29.41 16.54 13.62
C SER A 386 -28.66 17.54 14.48
N ALA A 387 -29.39 18.44 15.12
CA ALA A 387 -28.85 19.48 15.98
C ALA A 387 -28.30 18.91 17.31
N ASP A 388 -27.84 17.66 17.29
CA ASP A 388 -27.34 16.93 18.46
C ASP A 388 -26.17 15.97 18.13
N GLU A 389 -25.61 15.98 16.91
CA GLU A 389 -24.56 15.02 16.54
C GLU A 389 -23.37 15.73 15.92
N GLN A 390 -22.27 15.79 16.66
CA GLN A 390 -20.96 16.05 16.08
C GLN A 390 -20.77 15.10 14.89
N SER A 391 -20.41 15.66 13.73
CA SER A 391 -20.13 14.84 12.56
C SER A 391 -18.98 13.85 12.87
N LEU A 392 -18.94 12.70 12.19
CA LEU A 392 -17.85 11.74 12.39
C LEU A 392 -16.48 12.39 12.16
N ASP A 393 -16.39 13.31 11.20
CA ASP A 393 -15.18 14.08 10.93
C ASP A 393 -14.78 14.98 12.11
N GLU A 394 -15.76 15.63 12.76
CA GLU A 394 -15.53 16.40 14.00
C GLU A 394 -15.06 15.52 15.15
N LEU A 395 -15.63 14.31 15.30
CA LEU A 395 -15.21 13.36 16.33
C LEU A 395 -13.78 12.83 16.08
N TYR A 396 -13.42 12.54 14.83
CA TYR A 396 -12.03 12.21 14.47
C TYR A 396 -11.08 13.39 14.67
N ALA A 397 -11.50 14.62 14.35
CA ALA A 397 -10.72 15.82 14.62
C ALA A 397 -10.54 16.06 16.12
N ALA A 398 -11.56 15.82 16.94
CA ALA A 398 -11.48 15.90 18.39
C ALA A 398 -10.49 14.87 18.98
N VAL A 399 -10.50 13.63 18.48
CA VAL A 399 -9.47 12.64 18.83
C VAL A 399 -8.09 13.13 18.38
N ALA A 400 -7.97 13.77 17.22
CA ALA A 400 -6.70 14.29 16.76
C ALA A 400 -6.16 15.46 17.59
N GLU A 401 -7.03 16.32 18.12
CA GLU A 401 -6.63 17.40 19.03
C GLU A 401 -6.26 16.89 20.42
N ALA A 402 -6.98 15.89 20.93
CA ALA A 402 -6.77 15.29 22.25
C ALA A 402 -6.64 13.76 22.16
N PRO A 403 -5.51 13.24 21.62
CA PRO A 403 -5.36 11.80 21.36
C PRO A 403 -5.37 10.96 22.64
N ASP A 404 -5.03 11.50 23.80
CA ASP A 404 -5.02 10.74 25.06
C ASP A 404 -6.37 10.82 25.82
N ASP A 405 -7.35 11.58 25.31
CA ASP A 405 -8.67 11.70 25.93
C ASP A 405 -9.56 10.49 25.61
N ASP A 406 -9.74 9.65 26.62
CA ASP A 406 -10.57 8.45 26.53
C ASP A 406 -12.06 8.76 26.33
N GLY A 407 -12.54 9.91 26.85
CA GLY A 407 -13.94 10.33 26.70
C GLY A 407 -14.28 10.59 25.24
N VAL A 408 -13.42 11.32 24.52
CA VAL A 408 -13.62 11.64 23.10
C VAL A 408 -13.62 10.35 22.24
N ARG A 409 -12.73 9.41 22.56
CA ARG A 409 -12.64 8.12 21.85
C ARG A 409 -13.87 7.23 22.07
N LEU A 410 -14.45 7.25 23.28
CA LEU A 410 -15.66 6.50 23.59
C LEU A 410 -16.90 7.10 22.90
N VAL A 411 -17.02 8.43 22.84
CA VAL A 411 -18.09 9.10 22.07
C VAL A 411 -17.98 8.74 20.58
N LEU A 412 -16.77 8.76 20.03
CA LEU A 412 -16.53 8.29 18.66
C LEU A 412 -16.89 6.80 18.49
N ALA A 413 -16.59 5.94 19.47
CA ALA A 413 -16.91 4.52 19.40
C ALA A 413 -18.42 4.27 19.32
N ASP A 414 -19.21 4.98 20.11
CA ASP A 414 -20.67 4.89 20.10
C ASP A 414 -21.21 5.29 18.72
N LYS A 415 -20.74 6.42 18.17
CA LYS A 415 -21.17 6.89 16.85
C LYS A 415 -20.76 5.94 15.72
N LEU A 416 -19.57 5.36 15.80
CA LEU A 416 -19.08 4.37 14.83
C LEU A 416 -19.91 3.07 14.88
N LYS A 417 -20.38 2.65 16.07
CA LYS A 417 -21.24 1.47 16.20
C LYS A 417 -22.63 1.67 15.60
N GLU A 418 -23.18 2.88 15.66
CA GLU A 418 -24.48 3.19 15.03
C GLU A 418 -24.46 2.97 13.51
N ILE A 419 -23.30 3.17 12.87
CA ILE A 419 -23.11 2.96 11.44
C ILE A 419 -22.42 1.61 11.11
N ASP A 420 -22.35 0.70 12.09
CA ASP A 420 -21.72 -0.62 11.96
C ASP A 420 -20.24 -0.58 11.51
N ASP A 421 -19.51 0.48 11.88
CA ASP A 421 -18.07 0.57 11.62
C ASP A 421 -17.29 -0.31 12.63
N PRO A 422 -16.42 -1.23 12.15
CA PRO A 422 -15.69 -2.17 13.00
C PRO A 422 -14.72 -1.50 13.98
N ARG A 423 -14.32 -0.25 13.75
CA ARG A 423 -13.48 0.52 14.69
C ARG A 423 -14.23 0.81 15.98
N GLY A 424 -15.54 1.07 15.94
CA GLY A 424 -16.33 1.34 17.14
C GLY A 424 -16.31 0.17 18.12
N GLU A 425 -16.58 -1.05 17.62
CA GLU A 425 -16.47 -2.29 18.42
C GLU A 425 -15.03 -2.53 18.90
N LEU A 426 -14.02 -2.26 18.06
CA LEU A 426 -12.61 -2.41 18.45
C LEU A 426 -12.23 -1.51 19.62
N ILE A 427 -12.66 -0.24 19.62
CA ILE A 427 -12.39 0.72 20.70
C ILE A 427 -12.91 0.15 22.03
N GLU A 428 -14.18 -0.27 22.09
CA GLU A 428 -14.79 -0.83 23.30
C GLU A 428 -14.07 -2.07 23.82
N LEU A 429 -13.73 -3.00 22.91
CA LEU A 429 -13.01 -4.22 23.26
C LEU A 429 -11.62 -3.90 23.84
N GLN A 430 -10.92 -2.91 23.29
CA GLN A 430 -9.61 -2.52 23.79
C GLN A 430 -9.70 -1.76 25.12
N TYR A 431 -10.75 -0.98 25.38
CA TYR A 431 -11.01 -0.43 26.72
C TYR A 431 -11.39 -1.49 27.75
N ALA A 432 -12.24 -2.47 27.37
CA ALA A 432 -12.54 -3.60 28.24
C ALA A 432 -11.29 -4.42 28.57
N LYS A 433 -10.34 -4.52 27.62
CA LYS A 433 -9.02 -5.15 27.83
C LYS A 433 -8.17 -4.39 28.84
N LEU A 434 -8.05 -3.07 28.69
CA LEU A 434 -7.28 -2.22 29.59
C LEU A 434 -7.84 -2.28 31.03
N ASN A 435 -9.16 -2.35 31.16
CA ASN A 435 -9.84 -2.46 32.45
C ASN A 435 -9.88 -3.88 33.04
N GLY A 436 -9.21 -4.86 32.41
CA GLY A 436 -9.18 -6.25 32.88
C GLY A 436 -10.50 -7.02 32.74
N LYS A 437 -11.48 -6.46 32.02
CA LYS A 437 -12.84 -7.01 31.85
C LYS A 437 -13.03 -7.85 30.58
N LEU A 438 -11.99 -8.01 29.76
CA LEU A 438 -12.09 -8.69 28.47
C LEU A 438 -12.06 -10.22 28.58
N GLY A 439 -13.21 -10.83 28.33
CA GLY A 439 -13.38 -12.30 28.34
C GLY A 439 -12.78 -13.01 27.12
N PRO A 440 -12.66 -14.35 27.14
CA PRO A 440 -12.05 -15.13 26.05
C PRO A 440 -12.74 -14.97 24.69
N ALA A 441 -14.07 -14.91 24.67
CA ALA A 441 -14.85 -14.69 23.43
C ALA A 441 -14.59 -13.31 22.82
N GLN A 442 -14.54 -12.28 23.67
CA GLN A 442 -14.24 -10.91 23.26
C GLN A 442 -12.79 -10.75 22.77
N ARG A 443 -11.82 -11.45 23.38
CA ARG A 443 -10.43 -11.52 22.86
C ARG A 443 -10.35 -12.15 21.47
N LYS A 444 -11.16 -13.18 21.22
CA LYS A 444 -11.25 -13.79 19.89
C LYS A 444 -11.85 -12.80 18.89
N ARG A 445 -12.87 -12.04 19.29
CA ARG A 445 -13.51 -11.01 18.48
C ARG A 445 -12.59 -9.84 18.16
N GLU A 446 -11.84 -9.33 19.14
CA GLU A 446 -10.79 -8.30 18.94
C GLU A 446 -9.80 -8.74 17.85
N LYS A 447 -9.27 -9.97 17.97
CA LYS A 447 -8.34 -10.53 16.97
C LYS A 447 -8.98 -10.70 15.60
N GLN A 448 -10.26 -11.06 15.54
CA GLN A 448 -10.98 -11.21 14.28
C GLN A 448 -11.16 -9.86 13.58
N ILE A 449 -11.56 -8.82 14.32
CA ILE A 449 -11.71 -7.46 13.77
C ILE A 449 -10.39 -6.95 13.21
N LEU A 450 -9.30 -7.06 13.99
CA LEU A 450 -7.96 -6.66 13.55
C LEU A 450 -7.45 -7.45 12.34
N LYS A 451 -7.97 -8.65 12.10
CA LYS A 451 -7.60 -9.48 10.95
C LYS A 451 -8.43 -9.13 9.71
N ASP A 452 -9.74 -9.04 9.87
CA ASP A 452 -10.67 -8.92 8.74
C ASP A 452 -10.77 -7.48 8.23
N HIS A 453 -10.63 -6.49 9.12
CA HIS A 453 -10.82 -5.07 8.80
C HIS A 453 -9.52 -4.26 8.85
N HIS A 454 -8.35 -4.92 8.79
CA HIS A 454 -7.05 -4.26 8.99
C HIS A 454 -6.78 -3.08 8.04
N GLU A 455 -7.14 -3.19 6.76
CA GLU A 455 -6.94 -2.09 5.78
C GLU A 455 -7.80 -0.87 6.12
N HIS A 456 -9.07 -1.08 6.48
CA HIS A 456 -9.99 -0.02 6.93
C HIS A 456 -9.49 0.66 8.20
N LEU A 457 -9.03 -0.13 9.17
CA LEU A 457 -8.52 0.37 10.45
C LEU A 457 -7.21 1.15 10.31
N LEU A 458 -6.38 0.82 9.32
CA LEU A 458 -5.13 1.53 9.01
C LEU A 458 -5.35 2.84 8.24
N GLY A 459 -6.44 2.95 7.47
CA GLY A 459 -6.73 4.12 6.64
C GLY A 459 -5.55 4.46 5.72
N PRO A 460 -5.00 5.70 5.75
CA PRO A 460 -3.89 6.11 4.88
C PRO A 460 -2.58 5.34 5.14
N LEU A 461 -2.44 4.65 6.28
CA LEU A 461 -1.28 3.81 6.56
C LEU A 461 -1.35 2.44 5.88
N ALA A 462 -2.52 2.00 5.41
CA ALA A 462 -2.73 0.67 4.82
C ALA A 462 -1.71 0.31 3.70
N PRO A 463 -1.40 1.19 2.72
CA PRO A 463 -0.46 0.86 1.65
C PRO A 463 1.00 0.73 2.12
N VAL A 464 1.34 1.27 3.29
CA VAL A 464 2.73 1.53 3.70
C VAL A 464 3.15 0.86 4.99
N ALA A 465 2.19 0.52 5.86
CA ALA A 465 2.44 -0.15 7.12
C ALA A 465 2.89 -1.59 6.90
N MET A 466 3.91 -1.99 7.66
CA MET A 466 4.33 -3.37 7.79
C MET A 466 3.49 -4.05 8.88
N LYS A 467 3.22 -5.36 8.71
CA LYS A 467 2.53 -6.13 9.76
C LYS A 467 3.41 -6.32 11.00
N ARG A 468 4.73 -6.37 10.80
CA ARG A 468 5.72 -6.35 11.87
C ARG A 468 5.70 -4.96 12.52
N GLY A 469 5.77 -4.90 13.85
CA GLY A 469 5.78 -3.63 14.58
C GLY A 469 4.43 -2.90 14.67
N LEU A 470 3.39 -3.39 13.99
CA LEU A 470 2.04 -2.82 14.02
C LEU A 470 1.29 -3.20 15.29
N VAL A 471 0.94 -2.20 16.10
CA VAL A 471 0.16 -2.36 17.33
C VAL A 471 -1.02 -1.40 17.33
N PHE A 472 -2.21 -1.95 17.53
CA PHE A 472 -3.43 -1.18 17.77
C PHE A 472 -3.73 -1.08 19.26
N GLU A 473 -4.09 0.11 19.72
CA GLU A 473 -4.54 0.36 21.08
C GLU A 473 -5.63 1.43 21.11
N ARG A 474 -6.62 1.24 21.99
CA ARG A 474 -7.82 2.08 22.12
C ARG A 474 -8.49 2.39 20.76
N GLY A 475 -8.44 1.43 19.82
CA GLY A 475 -9.01 1.48 18.47
C GLY A 475 -8.18 2.15 17.38
N PHE A 476 -6.95 2.59 17.67
CA PHE A 476 -6.09 3.31 16.73
C PHE A 476 -4.68 2.73 16.69
N VAL A 477 -3.90 3.13 15.69
CA VAL A 477 -2.49 2.72 15.58
C VAL A 477 -1.69 3.44 16.66
N ARG A 478 -1.00 2.66 17.49
CA ARG A 478 -0.07 3.16 18.52
C ARG A 478 1.39 3.02 18.08
N SER A 479 1.72 1.90 17.44
CA SER A 479 3.07 1.60 16.93
C SER A 479 2.96 1.12 15.49
N VAL A 480 3.84 1.61 14.62
CA VAL A 480 3.90 1.17 13.23
C VAL A 480 5.32 1.20 12.67
N GLU A 481 5.66 0.19 11.89
CA GLU A 481 6.85 0.16 11.06
C GLU A 481 6.42 0.40 9.61
N LEU A 482 7.01 1.39 8.94
CA LEU A 482 6.72 1.66 7.53
C LEU A 482 7.77 1.00 6.63
N LYS A 483 7.37 0.69 5.40
CA LYS A 483 8.27 0.16 4.37
C LYS A 483 9.51 1.06 4.22
N PRO A 484 10.73 0.51 4.08
CA PRO A 484 11.96 1.31 4.01
C PRO A 484 12.02 2.17 2.75
N ASN A 485 11.55 1.63 1.61
CA ASN A 485 11.52 2.34 0.32
C ASN A 485 10.16 2.99 0.08
N LEU A 486 9.80 3.92 0.97
CA LEU A 486 8.58 4.70 0.82
C LEU A 486 8.68 5.67 -0.35
N HIS A 487 7.62 5.71 -1.13
CA HIS A 487 7.49 6.67 -2.21
C HIS A 487 7.28 8.10 -1.65
N ALA A 488 7.89 9.12 -2.26
CA ALA A 488 7.76 10.54 -1.88
C ALA A 488 6.30 10.99 -1.67
N SER A 489 5.39 10.68 -2.60
CA SER A 489 3.95 10.93 -2.45
C SER A 489 3.28 10.29 -1.22
N ASN A 490 3.69 9.07 -0.82
CA ASN A 490 3.18 8.47 0.42
C ASN A 490 3.74 9.22 1.63
N VAL A 491 4.99 9.68 1.56
CA VAL A 491 5.59 10.53 2.58
C VAL A 491 4.83 11.84 2.68
N GLU A 492 4.53 12.48 1.56
CA GLU A 492 3.78 13.74 1.49
C GLU A 492 2.34 13.58 1.95
N ALA A 493 1.62 12.54 1.53
CA ALA A 493 0.25 12.29 1.97
C ALA A 493 0.15 12.09 3.50
N LEU A 494 1.13 11.42 4.10
CA LEU A 494 1.22 11.28 5.56
C LEU A 494 1.68 12.60 6.22
N ALA A 495 2.60 13.33 5.59
CA ALA A 495 3.06 14.64 6.05
C ALA A 495 1.93 15.68 6.04
N SER A 496 0.98 15.60 5.11
CA SER A 496 -0.20 16.46 5.00
C SER A 496 -1.19 16.32 6.17
N GLY A 497 -1.04 15.28 7.01
CA GLY A 497 -1.58 15.28 8.36
C GLY A 497 -2.99 14.72 8.52
N HIS A 498 -3.16 13.41 8.33
CA HIS A 498 -4.43 12.73 8.59
C HIS A 498 -4.71 12.56 10.11
N PRO A 499 -5.96 12.74 10.59
CA PRO A 499 -6.32 12.62 12.02
C PRO A 499 -5.85 11.32 12.69
N LEU A 500 -5.91 10.18 11.99
CA LEU A 500 -5.45 8.88 12.48
C LEU A 500 -3.96 8.81 12.84
N LEU A 501 -3.13 9.76 12.39
CA LEU A 501 -1.70 9.80 12.70
C LEU A 501 -1.42 10.37 14.11
N SER A 502 -2.40 11.08 14.69
CA SER A 502 -2.26 11.73 16.00
C SER A 502 -1.99 10.80 17.16
N THR A 503 -2.44 9.55 17.06
CA THR A 503 -2.37 8.55 18.12
C THR A 503 -1.10 7.70 18.08
N ILE A 504 -0.25 7.88 17.07
CA ILE A 504 0.97 7.10 16.91
C ILE A 504 1.99 7.57 17.95
N GLU A 505 2.40 6.68 18.84
CA GLU A 505 3.44 6.93 19.84
C GLU A 505 4.81 6.46 19.38
N ARG A 506 4.87 5.39 18.58
CA ARG A 506 6.10 4.81 18.06
C ARG A 506 6.06 4.62 16.55
N ILE A 507 7.10 5.06 15.87
CA ILE A 507 7.22 4.89 14.42
C ILE A 507 8.62 4.51 14.00
N LEU A 508 8.70 3.59 13.02
CA LEU A 508 9.89 3.42 12.20
C LEU A 508 9.57 3.88 10.79
N ALA A 509 10.17 4.99 10.35
CA ALA A 509 9.82 5.66 9.10
C ALA A 509 10.94 6.57 8.55
N PRO A 510 10.88 6.97 7.27
CA PRO A 510 11.68 8.06 6.73
C PRO A 510 11.39 9.41 7.41
N VAL A 511 12.36 10.32 7.32
CA VAL A 511 12.35 11.65 7.97
C VAL A 511 11.09 12.47 7.68
N GLY A 512 10.65 12.55 6.42
CA GLY A 512 9.53 13.41 6.03
C GLY A 512 8.18 13.03 6.67
N VAL A 513 8.01 11.77 7.06
CA VAL A 513 6.76 11.30 7.70
C VAL A 513 6.71 11.77 9.16
N VAL A 514 7.84 11.71 9.86
CA VAL A 514 7.90 11.99 11.31
C VAL A 514 7.76 13.48 11.64
N LEU A 515 7.92 14.34 10.63
CA LEU A 515 7.71 15.79 10.73
C LEU A 515 6.24 16.21 10.55
N SER A 516 5.33 15.28 10.26
CA SER A 516 3.90 15.55 10.10
C SER A 516 3.32 16.28 11.33
N PRO A 517 2.62 17.42 11.16
CA PRO A 517 2.05 18.15 12.28
C PRO A 517 0.95 17.36 12.99
N ALA A 518 0.33 16.40 12.30
CA ALA A 518 -0.70 15.54 12.86
C ALA A 518 -0.17 14.57 13.92
N MET A 519 1.12 14.20 13.92
CA MET A 519 1.71 13.22 14.84
C MET A 519 1.99 13.78 16.24
N ARG A 520 0.93 14.08 17.00
CA ARG A 520 1.00 14.75 18.31
C ARG A 520 1.43 13.82 19.45
N SER A 521 1.04 12.55 19.42
CA SER A 521 1.45 11.56 20.42
C SER A 521 2.82 10.93 20.14
N LEU A 522 3.53 11.31 19.06
CA LEU A 522 4.78 10.66 18.68
C LEU A 522 5.89 10.89 19.72
N ARG A 523 6.46 9.81 20.27
CA ARG A 523 7.48 9.84 21.33
C ARG A 523 8.75 9.08 20.94
N ASP A 524 8.57 7.89 20.37
CA ASP A 524 9.65 6.99 19.98
C ASP A 524 9.78 6.96 18.45
N VAL A 525 10.88 7.52 17.94
CA VAL A 525 11.12 7.61 16.50
C VAL A 525 12.37 6.82 16.14
N THR A 526 12.23 5.87 15.21
CA THR A 526 13.36 5.21 14.55
C THR A 526 13.35 5.61 13.08
N ILE A 527 14.49 6.08 12.59
CA ILE A 527 14.68 6.51 11.21
C ILE A 527 15.60 5.52 10.54
N THR A 528 15.13 4.91 9.45
CA THR A 528 15.95 4.01 8.63
C THR A 528 16.23 4.68 7.29
N HIS A 529 17.50 4.97 7.03
CA HIS A 529 17.93 5.56 5.76
C HIS A 529 18.51 4.47 4.86
N GLU A 530 17.65 3.68 4.20
CA GLU A 530 18.06 2.82 3.07
C GLU A 530 17.99 3.65 1.77
N TRP A 531 19.12 4.26 1.39
CA TRP A 531 19.54 4.70 0.05
C TRP A 531 18.48 4.89 -1.06
N HIS A 532 18.29 6.15 -1.48
CA HIS A 532 18.08 6.65 -2.87
C HIS A 532 17.35 8.02 -2.94
N LEU A 533 16.93 8.59 -1.80
CA LEU A 533 16.39 9.94 -1.77
C LEU A 533 17.49 10.92 -1.38
N ASP A 534 18.09 11.56 -2.37
CA ASP A 534 19.03 12.68 -2.21
C ASP A 534 18.40 13.94 -1.54
N ASP A 535 17.12 13.87 -1.10
CA ASP A 535 16.31 15.04 -0.74
C ASP A 535 15.72 15.06 0.70
N GLN A 536 16.01 14.08 1.58
CA GLN A 536 15.41 14.05 2.94
C GLN A 536 16.46 14.06 4.06
N PRO A 537 17.13 15.19 4.27
CA PRO A 537 18.26 15.22 5.17
C PRO A 537 17.77 15.23 6.63
N VAL A 538 18.41 14.41 7.48
CA VAL A 538 18.05 14.20 8.91
C VAL A 538 18.14 15.52 9.71
N ASP A 539 18.91 16.48 9.23
CA ASP A 539 18.99 17.85 9.77
C ASP A 539 17.63 18.57 9.78
N LEU A 540 16.67 18.20 8.93
CA LEU A 540 15.31 18.77 8.95
C LEU A 540 14.60 18.58 10.30
N ILE A 541 14.92 17.50 11.03
CA ILE A 541 14.40 17.28 12.39
C ILE A 541 14.98 18.32 13.33
N PHE A 542 16.29 18.53 13.27
CA PHE A 542 17.01 19.46 14.13
C PHE A 542 16.77 20.93 13.75
N ARG A 543 16.31 21.19 12.52
CA ARG A 543 15.93 22.51 12.00
C ARG A 543 14.43 22.80 12.10
N SER A 544 13.64 21.89 12.66
CA SER A 544 12.19 22.09 12.77
C SER A 544 11.89 23.34 13.59
N GLU A 545 11.08 24.26 13.03
CA GLU A 545 10.63 25.45 13.75
C GLU A 545 9.59 25.10 14.83
N ARG A 546 8.92 23.95 14.69
CA ARG A 546 7.95 23.43 15.63
C ARG A 546 8.66 22.55 16.67
N PRO A 547 8.32 22.65 17.97
CA PRO A 547 8.75 21.66 18.94
C PRO A 547 8.14 20.29 18.58
N LEU A 548 9.02 19.33 18.30
CA LEU A 548 8.69 17.94 18.08
C LEU A 548 8.63 17.22 19.43
N PRO A 549 7.61 16.40 19.67
CA PRO A 549 7.37 15.84 21.00
C PRO A 549 8.18 14.56 21.30
N PHE A 550 9.31 14.37 20.61
CA PHE A 550 10.09 13.12 20.68
C PHE A 550 10.81 13.01 22.03
N THR A 551 10.70 11.86 22.67
CA THR A 551 11.47 11.48 23.88
C THR A 551 12.62 10.55 23.54
N SER A 552 12.48 9.76 22.47
CA SER A 552 13.52 8.89 21.94
C SER A 552 13.65 9.05 20.43
N LEU A 553 14.86 9.28 19.95
CA LEU A 553 15.19 9.35 18.53
C LEU A 553 16.33 8.40 18.22
N GLU A 554 16.10 7.46 17.31
CA GLU A 554 17.09 6.54 16.77
C GLU A 554 17.26 6.81 15.28
N VAL A 555 18.49 7.03 14.85
CA VAL A 555 18.82 7.33 13.45
C VAL A 555 19.79 6.27 12.95
N TYR A 556 19.33 5.45 12.02
CA TYR A 556 20.11 4.43 11.36
C TYR A 556 20.43 4.86 9.93
N ILE A 557 21.70 5.15 9.64
CA ILE A 557 22.16 5.52 8.31
C ILE A 557 23.15 4.47 7.83
N ARG A 558 22.76 3.63 6.86
CA ARG A 558 23.76 2.82 6.14
C ARG A 558 24.62 3.77 5.31
N ILE A 559 25.94 3.67 5.40
CA ILE A 559 26.86 4.36 4.49
C ILE A 559 27.46 3.31 3.55
N ARG A 560 27.36 3.49 2.23
CA ARG A 560 27.96 2.61 1.22
C ARG A 560 29.31 3.15 0.69
N ASP A 561 29.69 4.39 1.00
CA ASP A 561 30.92 5.00 0.48
C ASP A 561 31.58 5.99 1.46
N GLU A 562 32.89 5.84 1.67
CA GLU A 562 33.67 6.60 2.67
C GLU A 562 33.77 8.11 2.34
N ASP A 563 33.62 8.50 1.07
CA ASP A 563 33.70 9.91 0.64
C ASP A 563 32.47 10.74 1.08
N SER A 564 31.37 10.10 1.46
CA SER A 564 30.12 10.78 1.90
C SER A 564 30.23 11.41 3.30
N HIS A 565 31.27 11.10 4.06
CA HIS A 565 31.45 11.57 5.44
C HIS A 565 31.83 13.07 5.55
N ARG A 566 32.54 13.62 4.54
CA ARG A 566 33.08 14.99 4.63
C ARG A 566 32.09 16.09 4.26
N GLU A 567 31.21 15.87 3.29
CA GLU A 567 30.29 16.92 2.83
C GLU A 567 29.11 17.16 3.78
N ARG A 568 28.72 16.16 4.59
CA ARG A 568 27.62 16.29 5.56
C ARG A 568 27.99 17.00 6.86
N GLY A 569 29.27 17.05 7.22
CA GLY A 569 29.74 17.75 8.43
C GLY A 569 29.57 19.28 8.37
N ALA A 570 29.45 19.86 7.17
CA ALA A 570 29.27 21.31 6.98
C ALA A 570 27.78 21.77 7.09
N LEU A 571 26.82 20.84 7.09
CA LEU A 571 25.38 21.14 7.13
C LEU A 571 24.84 21.41 8.55
N LEU A 572 25.64 21.17 9.60
CA LEU A 572 25.16 21.15 11.00
C LEU A 572 25.71 22.28 11.88
N ASP A 573 25.94 23.47 11.31
CA ASP A 573 26.03 24.72 12.10
C ASP A 573 24.61 25.08 12.60
N ALA A 574 24.19 24.57 13.76
CA ALA A 574 22.76 24.56 14.12
C ALA A 574 22.47 24.91 15.60
N PRO A 575 22.47 26.20 15.98
CA PRO A 575 21.91 26.68 17.26
C PRO A 575 20.40 26.39 17.47
N HIS A 576 19.75 25.60 16.59
CA HIS A 576 18.30 25.38 16.52
C HIS A 576 17.84 24.02 17.09
N ALA A 577 18.74 23.06 17.28
CA ALA A 577 18.38 21.66 17.60
C ALA A 577 17.60 21.49 18.92
N THR A 578 17.91 22.27 19.96
CA THR A 578 17.18 22.21 21.24
C THR A 578 15.78 22.79 21.19
N ARG A 579 15.53 23.75 20.30
CA ARG A 579 14.19 24.30 20.11
C ARG A 579 13.28 23.28 19.43
N ALA A 580 13.83 22.51 18.50
CA ALA A 580 13.11 21.48 17.79
C ALA A 580 12.78 20.26 18.67
N LEU A 581 13.66 19.87 19.60
CA LEU A 581 13.53 18.62 20.36
C LEU A 581 13.57 18.87 21.89
N PRO A 582 12.60 19.59 22.46
CA PRO A 582 12.65 20.01 23.86
C PRO A 582 12.45 18.88 24.89
N ALA A 583 11.88 17.74 24.47
CA ALA A 583 11.57 16.60 25.34
C ALA A 583 12.51 15.39 25.13
N LEU A 584 13.56 15.55 24.31
CA LEU A 584 14.41 14.42 23.91
C LEU A 584 15.30 13.95 25.06
N GLU A 585 15.05 12.72 25.53
CA GLU A 585 15.81 12.08 26.61
C GLU A 585 16.81 11.05 26.08
N THR A 586 16.48 10.38 24.97
CA THR A 586 17.31 9.32 24.37
C THR A 586 17.61 9.64 22.91
N LEU A 587 18.89 9.60 22.55
CA LEU A 587 19.36 9.77 21.18
C LEU A 587 20.26 8.59 20.80
N SER A 588 19.97 7.90 19.71
CA SER A 588 20.78 6.83 19.14
C SER A 588 21.17 7.21 17.71
N LEU A 589 22.47 7.21 17.39
CA LEU A 589 22.98 7.58 16.08
C LEU A 589 23.90 6.47 15.57
N ASP A 590 23.56 5.87 14.44
CA ASP A 590 24.33 4.76 13.88
C ASP A 590 24.72 5.05 12.43
N GLY A 591 25.99 4.78 12.11
CA GLY A 591 26.59 4.98 10.80
C GLY A 591 27.05 6.41 10.47
N VAL A 592 26.74 7.43 11.29
CA VAL A 592 27.09 8.85 11.01
C VAL A 592 27.69 9.60 12.21
N ALA A 593 28.07 8.88 13.26
CA ALA A 593 28.55 9.42 14.53
C ALA A 593 29.48 10.65 14.39
N ASP A 594 30.49 10.54 13.54
CA ASP A 594 31.52 11.57 13.35
C ASP A 594 30.97 12.91 12.86
N ALA A 595 29.99 12.88 11.95
CA ALA A 595 29.38 14.09 11.39
C ALA A 595 28.49 14.82 12.41
N PHE A 596 27.94 14.09 13.38
CA PHE A 596 27.06 14.65 14.40
C PHE A 596 27.80 15.09 15.67
N VAL A 597 29.09 14.74 15.83
CA VAL A 597 29.85 15.11 17.04
C VAL A 597 29.84 16.63 17.31
N PRO A 598 30.10 17.54 16.35
CA PRO A 598 30.03 18.98 16.63
C PRO A 598 28.67 19.44 17.17
N MET A 599 27.56 18.92 16.61
CA MET A 599 26.20 19.17 17.09
C MET A 599 25.95 18.57 18.48
N LEU A 600 26.38 17.33 18.71
CA LEU A 600 26.30 16.67 20.02
C LEU A 600 27.12 17.40 21.08
N LEU A 601 28.17 18.12 20.68
CA LEU A 601 28.99 18.95 21.55
C LEU A 601 28.38 20.34 21.80
N GLU A 602 27.29 20.74 21.14
CA GLU A 602 26.61 21.99 21.46
C GLU A 602 26.02 21.96 22.88
N ARG A 603 26.16 23.10 23.58
CA ARG A 603 25.81 23.24 25.02
C ARG A 603 24.35 22.95 25.35
N ALA A 604 23.45 22.99 24.38
CA ALA A 604 22.03 22.91 24.61
C ALA A 604 21.51 21.47 24.50
N LEU A 605 21.92 20.70 23.49
CA LEU A 605 21.40 19.34 23.26
C LEU A 605 21.82 18.37 24.39
N CYS A 606 23.06 18.51 24.90
CA CYS A 606 23.54 17.71 26.04
C CYS A 606 22.79 17.96 27.36
N ARG A 607 22.01 19.05 27.48
CA ARG A 607 21.20 19.33 28.68
C ARG A 607 19.87 18.59 28.67
N ALA A 608 19.38 18.19 27.50
CA ALA A 608 18.12 17.47 27.38
C ALA A 608 18.33 15.94 27.34
N VAL A 609 19.39 15.49 26.66
CA VAL A 609 19.63 14.05 26.43
C VAL A 609 20.26 13.37 27.66
N HIS A 610 19.53 12.43 28.25
CA HIS A 610 19.99 11.57 29.33
C HIS A 610 20.77 10.35 28.81
N THR A 611 20.38 9.79 27.68
CA THR A 611 20.99 8.60 27.09
C THR A 611 21.43 8.88 25.66
N LEU A 612 22.72 8.74 25.38
CA LEU A 612 23.30 8.87 24.06
C LEU A 612 23.88 7.52 23.62
N ARG A 613 23.43 6.98 22.50
CA ARG A 613 23.94 5.77 21.86
C ARG A 613 24.56 6.10 20.52
N ILE A 614 25.71 5.51 20.22
CA ILE A 614 26.48 5.85 19.03
C ILE A 614 27.03 4.57 18.40
N GLY A 615 26.64 4.29 17.17
CA GLY A 615 27.18 3.21 16.35
C GLY A 615 28.33 3.71 15.47
N HIS A 616 29.41 2.93 15.44
CA HIS A 616 30.64 3.12 14.69
C HIS A 616 31.32 4.51 14.83
N PRO A 617 31.55 5.04 16.05
CA PRO A 617 32.29 6.30 16.15
C PRO A 617 33.76 6.09 15.75
N SER A 618 34.36 7.07 15.08
CA SER A 618 35.82 7.13 14.99
C SER A 618 36.43 7.27 16.39
N ALA A 619 37.67 6.81 16.56
CA ALA A 619 38.39 7.00 17.82
C ALA A 619 38.48 8.49 18.22
N GLN A 620 38.57 9.39 17.23
CA GLN A 620 38.60 10.83 17.45
C GLN A 620 37.24 11.36 17.96
N ALA A 621 36.13 11.00 17.30
CA ALA A 621 34.79 11.38 17.73
C ALA A 621 34.47 10.87 19.13
N PHE A 622 34.81 9.61 19.41
CA PHE A 622 34.62 9.02 20.73
C PHE A 622 35.42 9.77 21.80
N SER A 623 36.69 10.08 21.54
CA SER A 623 37.54 10.86 22.47
C SER A 623 37.00 12.27 22.71
N GLN A 624 36.47 12.93 21.67
CA GLN A 624 35.87 14.26 21.79
C GLN A 624 34.60 14.26 22.64
N LEU A 625 33.74 13.25 22.47
CA LEU A 625 32.52 13.08 23.26
C LEU A 625 32.83 12.77 24.73
N LEU A 626 33.81 11.91 25.00
CA LEU A 626 34.29 11.64 26.36
C LEU A 626 34.89 12.90 27.00
N ALA A 627 35.73 13.65 26.28
CA ALA A 627 36.30 14.90 26.78
C ALA A 627 35.21 15.95 27.09
N ALA A 628 34.15 16.01 26.29
CA ALA A 628 33.04 16.90 26.54
C ALA A 628 32.15 16.47 27.70
N ALA A 629 31.96 15.15 27.88
CA ALA A 629 31.33 14.60 29.07
C ALA A 629 32.14 14.95 30.34
N ARG A 630 33.48 14.95 30.26
CA ARG A 630 34.40 15.30 31.35
C ARG A 630 34.37 16.78 31.73
N GLN A 631 34.38 17.69 30.75
CA GLN A 631 34.54 19.14 31.01
C GLN A 631 33.27 19.84 31.48
N ARG A 632 32.11 19.17 31.54
CA ARG A 632 30.83 19.83 31.76
C ARG A 632 30.15 19.33 33.03
N GLU A 633 30.11 20.21 34.02
CA GLU A 633 29.35 20.05 35.29
C GLU A 633 27.82 20.14 35.07
N ASP A 634 27.37 20.60 33.89
CA ASP A 634 25.98 21.00 33.57
C ASP A 634 25.34 20.13 32.46
N THR A 635 25.72 18.85 32.37
CA THR A 635 25.17 17.91 31.38
C THR A 635 24.21 16.92 32.02
N ALA A 636 23.03 16.73 31.42
CA ALA A 636 22.04 15.75 31.85
C ALA A 636 22.38 14.31 31.40
N LEU A 637 23.45 14.14 30.62
CA LEU A 637 23.89 12.83 30.11
C LEU A 637 24.25 11.88 31.25
N ARG A 638 23.38 10.88 31.47
CA ARG A 638 23.52 9.83 32.47
C ARG A 638 24.12 8.55 31.91
N LEU A 639 23.99 8.34 30.59
CA LEU A 639 24.38 7.10 29.93
C LEU A 639 24.91 7.38 28.52
N LEU A 640 26.21 7.15 28.31
CA LEU A 640 26.83 7.14 26.98
C LEU A 640 27.12 5.70 26.57
N ILE A 641 26.62 5.29 25.40
CA ILE A 641 26.88 3.98 24.80
C ILE A 641 27.51 4.14 23.43
N ALA A 642 28.65 3.50 23.20
CA ALA A 642 29.31 3.44 21.90
C ALA A 642 29.47 1.99 21.46
N HIS A 643 29.09 1.68 20.22
CA HIS A 643 29.20 0.37 19.60
C HIS A 643 29.99 0.44 18.30
N TRP A 644 30.68 -0.63 17.90
CA TRP A 644 31.30 -0.78 16.59
C TRP A 644 30.75 -2.05 15.92
N GLY A 645 30.12 -2.00 14.73
CA GLY A 645 29.64 -3.17 13.95
C GLY A 645 28.27 -2.99 13.25
N ASP A 646 28.06 -3.56 12.04
CA ASP A 646 26.82 -3.41 11.23
C ASP A 646 25.60 -3.99 11.98
N PRO A 647 24.56 -3.19 12.30
CA PRO A 647 23.40 -3.64 13.08
C PRO A 647 22.53 -4.71 12.42
N THR A 648 22.72 -4.94 11.11
CA THR A 648 21.95 -5.91 10.34
C THR A 648 22.64 -7.27 10.22
N GLU A 649 23.89 -7.38 10.66
CA GLU A 649 24.56 -8.65 10.92
C GLU A 649 24.51 -8.95 12.43
N PRO A 650 24.12 -10.17 12.86
CA PRO A 650 24.10 -10.50 14.27
C PRO A 650 25.55 -10.63 14.73
N GLY A 651 26.15 -9.56 15.27
CA GLY A 651 27.58 -9.53 15.54
C GLY A 651 28.10 -8.32 16.29
N TRP A 652 28.25 -8.48 17.60
CA TRP A 652 28.64 -7.41 18.52
C TRP A 652 30.18 -7.24 18.54
N ALA A 653 30.69 -6.08 18.97
CA ALA A 653 32.14 -5.92 19.16
C ALA A 653 32.67 -5.10 20.35
N CYS A 654 31.96 -4.11 20.90
CA CYS A 654 32.32 -3.44 22.16
C CYS A 654 31.18 -2.49 22.54
N ALA A 655 30.84 -2.35 23.82
CA ALA A 655 29.88 -1.40 24.36
C ALA A 655 30.50 -0.70 25.56
N LEU A 656 30.56 0.63 25.53
CA LEU A 656 30.97 1.42 26.69
C LEU A 656 29.74 1.97 27.40
N ARG A 657 29.82 2.15 28.71
CA ARG A 657 28.78 2.74 29.54
C ARG A 657 29.43 3.62 30.59
N VAL A 658 29.03 4.89 30.66
CA VAL A 658 29.42 5.80 31.75
C VAL A 658 28.15 6.19 32.48
N ASP A 659 28.07 5.88 33.77
CA ASP A 659 26.96 6.26 34.66
C ASP A 659 27.29 7.55 35.41
N ARG A 660 26.33 8.49 35.47
CA ARG A 660 26.44 9.73 36.24
C ARG A 660 25.27 9.96 37.18
N ALA A 661 25.55 10.57 38.32
CA ALA A 661 24.55 11.08 39.25
C ALA A 661 23.87 12.35 38.72
N ALA A 662 22.76 12.75 39.37
CA ALA A 662 21.97 13.92 38.95
C ALA A 662 22.72 15.25 39.04
N ASP A 663 23.80 15.32 39.83
CA ASP A 663 24.70 16.45 39.98
C ASP A 663 25.88 16.41 38.97
N GLY A 664 25.90 15.45 38.06
CA GLY A 664 26.95 15.27 37.07
C GLY A 664 28.18 14.53 37.58
N ALA A 665 28.24 14.02 38.81
CA ALA A 665 29.38 13.20 39.24
C ALA A 665 29.37 11.83 38.52
N ILE A 666 30.53 11.35 38.07
CA ILE A 666 30.67 10.00 37.50
C ILE A 666 30.53 8.97 38.63
N THR A 667 29.58 8.05 38.51
CA THR A 667 29.30 7.03 39.54
C THR A 667 29.81 5.65 39.15
N GLY A 668 30.13 5.43 37.88
CA GLY A 668 30.69 4.17 37.40
C GLY A 668 30.90 4.16 35.89
N ALA A 669 31.69 3.20 35.45
CA ALA A 669 31.97 2.94 34.05
C ALA A 669 31.97 1.44 33.78
N THR A 670 31.44 1.02 32.64
CA THR A 670 31.44 -0.39 32.19
C THR A 670 31.90 -0.46 30.75
N VAL A 671 32.75 -1.43 30.43
CA VAL A 671 33.14 -1.80 29.06
C VAL A 671 32.73 -3.25 28.85
N ASP A 672 31.68 -3.49 28.07
CA ASP A 672 31.26 -4.83 27.68
C ASP A 672 31.84 -5.15 26.29
N VAL A 673 32.51 -6.30 26.16
CA VAL A 673 33.15 -6.75 24.92
C VAL A 673 32.59 -8.12 24.60
N ASP A 674 31.81 -8.22 23.53
CA ASP A 674 31.18 -9.48 23.15
C ASP A 674 32.03 -10.28 22.17
N ALA A 675 31.91 -11.60 22.27
CA ALA A 675 32.54 -12.51 21.31
C ALA A 675 32.01 -12.18 19.91
N PRO A 676 32.89 -12.09 18.90
CA PRO A 676 32.43 -11.86 17.53
C PRO A 676 31.47 -13.00 17.11
N PRO A 677 30.60 -12.79 16.12
CA PRO A 677 29.69 -13.82 15.63
C PRO A 677 30.34 -14.77 14.61
N PRO A 678 29.73 -15.93 14.32
CA PRO A 678 30.18 -16.79 13.23
C PRO A 678 30.13 -16.03 11.89
N GLY A 679 31.27 -15.87 11.21
CA GLY A 679 31.37 -15.17 9.92
C GLY A 679 32.02 -13.78 9.95
N TRP A 680 32.38 -13.26 11.14
CA TRP A 680 33.11 -12.00 11.24
C TRP A 680 34.49 -12.06 10.55
N GLN A 681 34.81 -11.06 9.73
CA GLN A 681 36.05 -10.99 8.94
C GLN A 681 37.24 -10.36 9.69
N GLY A 682 37.02 -9.75 10.85
CA GLY A 682 38.08 -9.20 11.71
C GLY A 682 38.74 -10.24 12.61
N SER A 683 39.83 -9.85 13.29
CA SER A 683 40.52 -10.69 14.29
C SER A 683 40.16 -10.27 15.72
N PHE A 684 39.97 -11.23 16.63
CA PHE A 684 39.63 -10.95 18.04
C PHE A 684 40.66 -10.03 18.73
N GLY A 685 41.90 -9.99 18.24
CA GLY A 685 42.92 -9.02 18.66
C GLY A 685 42.57 -7.56 18.33
N GLN A 686 42.03 -7.27 17.15
CA GLN A 686 41.59 -5.91 16.78
C GLN A 686 40.45 -5.42 17.67
N LEU A 687 39.57 -6.33 18.07
CA LEU A 687 38.51 -6.08 19.04
C LEU A 687 39.08 -5.67 20.40
N CYS A 688 40.03 -6.46 20.89
CA CYS A 688 40.72 -6.20 22.15
C CYS A 688 41.49 -4.88 22.11
N ASP A 689 42.11 -4.52 20.99
CA ASP A 689 42.83 -3.25 20.85
C ASP A 689 41.89 -2.03 20.83
N ALA A 690 40.69 -2.16 20.23
CA ALA A 690 39.67 -1.12 20.28
C ALA A 690 39.11 -0.96 21.72
N ALA A 691 38.79 -2.07 22.38
CA ALA A 691 38.38 -2.07 23.78
C ALA A 691 39.46 -1.50 24.70
N ALA A 692 40.73 -1.81 24.46
CA ALA A 692 41.86 -1.33 25.25
C ALA A 692 41.98 0.20 25.17
N LYS A 693 41.90 0.79 23.97
CA LYS A 693 41.87 2.25 23.79
C LYS A 693 40.66 2.90 24.49
N ALA A 694 39.54 2.21 24.50
CA ALA A 694 38.34 2.70 25.16
C ALA A 694 38.47 2.65 26.69
N VAL A 695 39.13 1.61 27.23
CA VAL A 695 39.53 1.50 28.63
C VAL A 695 40.55 2.59 29.01
N GLU A 696 41.57 2.85 28.18
CA GLU A 696 42.52 3.96 28.42
C GLU A 696 41.78 5.30 28.55
N ALA A 697 40.85 5.56 27.63
CA ALA A 697 40.03 6.77 27.67
C ALA A 697 39.08 6.82 28.90
N MET A 698 38.67 5.68 29.44
CA MET A 698 37.87 5.59 30.67
C MET A 698 38.69 5.71 31.95
N VAL A 699 39.93 5.21 31.96
CA VAL A 699 40.86 5.40 33.08
C VAL A 699 41.12 6.88 33.31
N ASP A 700 41.23 7.67 32.23
CA ASP A 700 41.38 9.12 32.29
C ASP A 700 40.17 9.86 32.91
N LEU A 701 39.03 9.19 33.03
CA LEU A 701 37.83 9.73 33.71
C LEU A 701 37.86 9.54 35.22
N ASP A 702 38.78 8.74 35.75
CA ASP A 702 38.89 8.38 37.18
C ASP A 702 37.54 7.98 37.82
N PRO A 703 36.80 7.00 37.24
CA PRO A 703 35.52 6.59 37.79
C PRO A 703 35.73 5.89 39.15
N PRO A 704 34.82 6.08 40.13
CA PRO A 704 34.91 5.38 41.42
C PRO A 704 34.78 3.87 41.28
N ARG A 705 34.27 3.38 40.14
CA ARG A 705 34.22 1.96 39.77
C ARG A 705 34.32 1.81 38.25
N LEU A 706 35.31 1.07 37.78
CA LEU A 706 35.44 0.61 36.39
C LEU A 706 35.22 -0.90 36.33
N GLU A 707 34.29 -1.35 35.49
CA GLU A 707 33.99 -2.77 35.26
C GLU A 707 34.24 -3.10 33.79
N ILE A 708 34.96 -4.20 33.52
CA ILE A 708 35.27 -4.65 32.17
C ILE A 708 34.70 -6.06 32.03
N ARG A 709 33.76 -6.27 31.12
CA ARG A 709 33.13 -7.56 30.86
C ARG A 709 33.53 -8.07 29.48
N GLY A 710 33.88 -9.35 29.36
CA GLY A 710 34.28 -9.95 28.09
C GLY A 710 33.62 -11.28 27.84
N SER A 711 32.81 -11.43 26.80
CA SER A 711 32.36 -12.74 26.33
C SER A 711 33.36 -13.29 25.32
N VAL A 712 33.84 -14.52 25.51
CA VAL A 712 34.90 -15.15 24.70
C VAL A 712 34.57 -16.60 24.34
N ARG A 713 35.06 -17.10 23.21
CA ARG A 713 34.71 -18.45 22.69
C ARG A 713 35.58 -19.58 23.25
N GLY A 714 36.69 -19.26 23.90
CA GLY A 714 37.61 -20.24 24.45
C GLY A 714 38.81 -19.64 25.18
N ASP A 715 39.65 -20.50 25.75
CA ASP A 715 40.72 -20.09 26.67
C ASP A 715 41.79 -19.19 26.02
N ALA A 716 42.08 -19.36 24.73
CA ALA A 716 43.05 -18.52 24.02
C ALA A 716 42.55 -17.06 23.83
N GLU A 717 41.26 -16.90 23.52
CA GLU A 717 40.62 -15.58 23.44
C GLU A 717 40.52 -14.95 24.84
N ARG A 718 40.17 -15.76 25.85
CA ARG A 718 40.18 -15.34 27.25
C ARG A 718 41.53 -14.78 27.68
N GLU A 719 42.62 -15.50 27.41
CA GLU A 719 43.98 -15.09 27.78
C GLU A 719 44.40 -13.81 27.06
N LEU A 720 44.11 -13.72 25.75
CA LEU A 720 44.39 -12.52 24.96
C LEU A 720 43.61 -11.30 25.48
N PHE A 721 42.32 -11.47 25.79
CA PHE A 721 41.47 -10.41 26.34
C PHE A 721 42.00 -9.91 27.69
N VAL A 722 42.25 -10.81 28.65
CA VAL A 722 42.80 -10.45 29.97
C VAL A 722 44.13 -9.72 29.84
N THR A 723 45.02 -10.22 28.99
CA THR A 723 46.35 -9.66 28.81
C THR A 723 46.26 -8.23 28.25
N ARG A 724 45.42 -8.02 27.23
CA ARG A 724 45.22 -6.70 26.63
C ARG A 724 44.60 -5.70 27.59
N MET A 725 43.57 -6.10 28.35
CA MET A 725 42.92 -5.21 29.33
C MET A 725 43.84 -4.87 30.51
N ARG A 726 44.66 -5.81 31.00
CA ARG A 726 45.61 -5.53 32.07
C ARG A 726 46.70 -4.53 31.67
N ASN A 727 47.13 -4.55 30.41
CA ASN A 727 48.20 -3.67 29.93
C ASN A 727 47.80 -2.19 29.86
N VAL A 728 46.49 -1.90 29.83
CA VAL A 728 45.97 -0.52 29.77
C VAL A 728 45.46 0.00 31.12
N LEU A 729 45.42 -0.84 32.15
CA LEU A 729 45.04 -0.42 33.50
C LEU A 729 46.25 0.16 34.25
N PRO A 730 46.10 1.29 34.95
CA PRO A 730 47.19 1.93 35.68
C PRO A 730 47.61 1.12 36.93
N ALA A 731 46.71 0.28 37.45
CA ALA A 731 46.97 -0.67 38.52
C ALA A 731 46.09 -1.93 38.34
N PRO A 732 46.53 -3.12 38.80
CA PRO A 732 45.78 -4.38 38.66
C PRO A 732 44.38 -4.35 39.29
N ASP A 733 44.20 -3.54 40.34
CA ASP A 733 42.95 -3.44 41.10
C ASP A 733 42.09 -2.22 40.67
N ALA A 734 42.53 -1.47 39.66
CA ALA A 734 41.84 -0.26 39.19
C ALA A 734 40.50 -0.57 38.47
N ALA A 735 40.26 -1.83 38.09
CA ALA A 735 39.03 -2.27 37.47
C ALA A 735 38.66 -3.71 37.86
N VAL A 736 37.36 -4.00 37.89
CA VAL A 736 36.84 -5.36 38.01
C VAL A 736 36.74 -5.95 36.60
N VAL A 737 37.59 -6.93 36.27
CA VAL A 737 37.53 -7.65 34.99
C VAL A 737 36.76 -8.96 35.17
N SER A 738 35.59 -9.08 34.53
CA SER A 738 34.77 -10.29 34.47
C SER A 738 34.74 -10.85 33.05
N ILE A 739 34.75 -12.18 32.92
CA ILE A 739 34.69 -12.89 31.63
C ILE A 739 33.57 -13.90 31.71
#